data_AF-A0A2K8P1B0-F1
#
_entry.id   AF-A0A2K8P1B0-F1
#
_cell.length_a   1.000
_cell.length_b   1.000
_cell.length_c   1.000
_cell.angle_alpha   90.00
_cell.angle_beta   90.00
_cell.angle_gamma   90.00
#
_symmetry.space_group_name_H-M   'P 1'
#
loop_
_entity.id
_entity.type
_entity.pdbx_description
1 polymer ?
#
loop_
_entity_poly.entity_id
_entity_poly.type
_entity_poly.pdbx_seq_one_letter_code
_entity_poly.pdbx_strand_id
1 'polypeptide(L)'
;MKKLLLTLSSVTLVGTAGMSVVSCGVKPEKNVIFMLPGEAVGVGSTDKIDAYTDLVQEFNELHAGEKGFVPIQVKWAKSGTINDAILTGDNLPDLYISYADAVSLYANTKVSDQVRDMETSIGEAGFKNFEKDVVDESFLQEGQYKMQGSDKATQIVLPFGKSVEMSVINVNFFLEFVSKINVTDFNGKEISSKVKTEFENFNKEKRKNLTGDGSLSKTTVFAADKVNLDDVWFENANLKDVQKSLVEALEPLSKIGSTADSGESVDDVIRDVFAKNETIISLAKVYNEIFSQTKNIDLKYENTKNLKMDSVNPSSGKHFSVGIDSLANKYFMDHAARTGKGSIDITDENNNFFYSANYDKETRVANVNFNEESQGFKDTSDFLQAFKEIAKENNSNNNLGSYAEQWNGTLNLSRQEGTTKYYTSDSFLVGSSFMSSGSSAGAYNFTKAKYVNNVGYSPVTNADVLTTSTSTAQGEKSVFMSQGPGLAGFKSNGSNSEEKEKTVTAFLNYMMQPKQAADFALKSNYMPPTKSGMLIYQNYVNGNYNNKEAKNQKNAIKNPTALDGVVNKLNEKEKTNKYTVDNTFTGIYSTSKGSLSSQASPNAVNSGFIEKYLAEGADRILVTSTPSPIGATVRDSIATAITGTGTITDISKAKDTKFSDILNAESKVYTLQNYVMKKNNTDMFSKINLTHNSKNKKK
;
A
#
# COMPACT_ATOMS: atom_id res chain seq x y z
N MET A 1 55.00 -9.62 6.23
CA MET A 1 54.36 -10.87 6.68
C MET A 1 52.88 -10.86 6.27
N LYS A 2 52.47 -11.89 5.52
CA LYS A 2 51.09 -12.29 5.16
C LYS A 2 50.27 -11.34 4.26
N LYS A 3 50.82 -11.03 3.09
CA LYS A 3 50.14 -11.04 1.77
C LYS A 3 51.18 -11.60 0.76
N LEU A 4 50.74 -12.34 -0.26
CA LEU A 4 51.48 -13.15 -1.25
C LEU A 4 51.86 -14.59 -0.81
N LEU A 5 51.71 -15.54 -1.76
CA LEU A 5 51.67 -17.02 -1.68
C LEU A 5 50.29 -17.54 -1.25
N LEU A 6 49.40 -17.99 -2.14
CA LEU A 6 49.59 -19.09 -3.08
C LEU A 6 48.82 -18.86 -4.39
N THR A 7 49.56 -18.40 -5.39
CA THR A 7 49.26 -18.54 -6.82
C THR A 7 50.46 -19.28 -7.39
N LEU A 8 50.64 -20.58 -7.09
CA LEU A 8 51.62 -21.44 -7.74
C LEU A 8 51.40 -22.91 -7.33
N SER A 9 50.45 -23.57 -7.98
CA SER A 9 50.41 -25.04 -8.12
C SER A 9 49.45 -25.39 -9.26
N SER A 10 49.79 -24.88 -10.44
CA SER A 10 49.28 -25.36 -11.72
C SER A 10 50.40 -26.13 -12.40
N VAL A 11 50.03 -27.21 -13.08
CA VAL A 11 50.86 -28.04 -13.99
C VAL A 11 51.69 -29.12 -13.29
N THR A 12 51.12 -30.32 -13.12
CA THR A 12 51.41 -31.51 -13.96
C THR A 12 50.74 -32.75 -13.35
N LEU A 13 49.62 -33.19 -13.93
CA LEU A 13 49.26 -34.62 -14.06
C LEU A 13 48.11 -34.71 -15.07
N VAL A 14 48.49 -34.88 -16.33
CA VAL A 14 47.61 -35.27 -17.42
C VAL A 14 47.65 -36.79 -17.55
N GLY A 15 46.46 -37.40 -17.61
CA GLY A 15 46.21 -38.78 -18.04
C GLY A 15 46.15 -39.79 -16.90
N THR A 16 45.15 -40.65 -16.73
CA THR A 16 43.98 -41.00 -17.55
C THR A 16 43.05 -41.83 -16.65
N ALA A 17 41.81 -41.42 -16.50
CA ALA A 17 40.67 -42.32 -16.32
C ALA A 17 39.41 -41.52 -16.67
N GLY A 18 39.08 -41.54 -17.96
CA GLY A 18 37.76 -41.15 -18.42
C GLY A 18 36.74 -42.11 -17.82
N MET A 19 36.06 -41.66 -16.77
CA MET A 19 34.76 -42.14 -16.38
C MET A 19 33.93 -40.91 -16.08
N SER A 20 33.13 -40.52 -17.08
CA SER A 20 31.89 -39.78 -16.93
C SER A 20 31.78 -38.98 -15.63
N VAL A 21 32.24 -37.72 -15.65
CA VAL A 21 31.58 -36.72 -14.82
C VAL A 21 30.17 -36.65 -15.41
N VAL A 22 29.29 -37.50 -14.91
CA VAL A 22 27.86 -37.25 -14.99
C VAL A 22 27.75 -35.89 -14.32
N SER A 23 27.57 -34.85 -15.14
CA SER A 23 26.92 -33.63 -14.67
C SER A 23 25.69 -34.14 -13.95
N CYS A 24 25.74 -34.22 -12.63
CA CYS A 24 24.56 -34.39 -11.82
C CYS A 24 23.78 -33.09 -12.03
N GLY A 25 23.10 -33.01 -13.17
CA GLY A 25 22.18 -31.93 -13.48
C GLY A 25 21.23 -31.79 -12.30
N VAL A 26 20.83 -30.56 -12.02
CA VAL A 26 19.93 -30.26 -10.91
C VAL A 26 18.68 -31.12 -11.08
N LYS A 27 18.44 -32.03 -10.13
CA LYS A 27 17.39 -33.02 -10.25
C LYS A 27 16.03 -32.32 -10.14
N PRO A 28 15.14 -32.46 -11.13
CA PRO A 28 13.81 -31.84 -11.07
C PRO A 28 13.03 -32.25 -9.83
N GLU A 29 12.24 -31.30 -9.31
CA GLU A 29 11.36 -31.51 -8.16
C GLU A 29 10.15 -32.36 -8.55
N LYS A 30 9.81 -33.36 -7.72
CA LYS A 30 8.66 -34.25 -7.98
C LYS A 30 7.31 -33.55 -7.78
N ASN A 31 7.25 -32.63 -6.83
CA ASN A 31 6.05 -31.87 -6.51
C ASN A 31 5.99 -30.58 -7.34
N VAL A 32 4.82 -29.95 -7.41
CA VAL A 32 4.70 -28.55 -7.84
C VAL A 32 5.25 -27.68 -6.71
N ILE A 33 6.25 -26.87 -6.99
CA ILE A 33 6.84 -25.96 -6.01
C ILE A 33 6.16 -24.59 -6.11
N PHE A 34 5.45 -24.21 -5.04
CA PHE A 34 4.92 -22.87 -4.88
C PHE A 34 5.79 -22.08 -3.89
N MET A 35 6.63 -21.19 -4.41
CA MET A 35 7.57 -20.42 -3.61
C MET A 35 6.95 -19.12 -3.08
N LEU A 36 7.23 -18.79 -1.82
CA LEU A 36 6.86 -17.55 -1.15
C LEU A 36 8.14 -16.75 -0.83
N PRO A 37 8.60 -15.86 -1.73
CA PRO A 37 9.82 -15.09 -1.53
C PRO A 37 9.64 -14.00 -0.47
N GLY A 38 10.64 -13.83 0.40
CA GLY A 38 10.61 -12.87 1.51
C GLY A 38 10.46 -11.40 1.10
N GLU A 39 10.89 -11.03 -0.11
CA GLU A 39 10.74 -9.69 -0.71
C GLU A 39 9.31 -9.37 -1.11
N ALA A 40 8.50 -10.38 -1.43
CA ALA A 40 7.10 -10.19 -1.84
C ALA A 40 6.12 -10.48 -0.71
N VAL A 41 6.39 -11.49 0.12
CA VAL A 41 5.48 -11.92 1.19
C VAL A 41 5.83 -11.29 2.54
N GLY A 42 7.10 -10.99 2.79
CA GLY A 42 7.61 -10.48 4.07
C GLY A 42 8.03 -11.60 5.02
N VAL A 43 9.25 -11.51 5.57
CA VAL A 43 9.85 -12.54 6.45
C VAL A 43 9.07 -12.78 7.75
N GLY A 44 8.33 -11.78 8.24
CA GLY A 44 7.55 -11.85 9.48
C GLY A 44 6.03 -11.93 9.28
N SER A 45 5.54 -12.05 8.04
CA SER A 45 4.11 -12.00 7.73
C SER A 45 3.46 -13.38 7.79
N THR A 46 3.44 -13.99 8.99
CA THR A 46 2.91 -15.35 9.21
C THR A 46 1.48 -15.52 8.70
N ASP A 47 0.63 -14.50 8.86
CA ASP A 47 -0.76 -14.56 8.38
C ASP A 47 -0.86 -14.70 6.84
N LYS A 48 0.06 -14.07 6.09
CA LYS A 48 0.11 -14.21 4.62
C LYS A 48 0.62 -15.60 4.22
N ILE A 49 1.63 -16.11 4.91
CA ILE A 49 2.19 -17.44 4.68
C ILE A 49 1.13 -18.51 4.96
N ASP A 50 0.40 -18.38 6.07
CA ASP A 50 -0.70 -19.26 6.44
C ASP A 50 -1.84 -19.22 5.42
N ALA A 51 -2.14 -18.04 4.84
CA ALA A 51 -3.18 -17.92 3.83
C ALA A 51 -2.86 -18.71 2.56
N TYR A 52 -1.61 -18.64 2.07
CA TYR A 52 -1.18 -19.46 0.94
C TYR A 52 -1.08 -20.95 1.29
N THR A 53 -0.63 -21.27 2.50
CA THR A 53 -0.46 -22.67 2.95
C THR A 53 -1.81 -23.37 3.06
N ASP A 54 -2.80 -22.73 3.67
CA ASP A 54 -4.14 -23.29 3.81
C ASP A 54 -4.81 -23.52 2.45
N LEU A 55 -4.72 -22.54 1.53
CA LEU A 55 -5.24 -22.69 0.17
C LEU A 55 -4.65 -23.93 -0.53
N VAL A 56 -3.35 -24.14 -0.40
CA VAL A 56 -2.67 -25.30 -0.98
C VAL A 56 -3.07 -26.60 -0.28
N GLN A 57 -3.21 -26.59 1.04
CA GLN A 57 -3.60 -27.78 1.79
C GLN A 57 -5.03 -28.21 1.43
N GLU A 58 -5.98 -27.28 1.43
CA GLU A 58 -7.38 -27.56 1.04
C GLU A 58 -7.44 -28.11 -0.39
N PHE A 59 -6.72 -27.50 -1.33
CA PHE A 59 -6.63 -27.99 -2.70
C PHE A 59 -6.01 -29.40 -2.79
N ASN A 60 -4.87 -29.64 -2.13
CA ASN A 60 -4.23 -30.95 -2.14
C ASN A 60 -5.13 -32.03 -1.53
N GLU A 61 -5.87 -31.72 -0.46
CA GLU A 61 -6.81 -32.63 0.19
C GLU A 61 -7.97 -32.99 -0.75
N LEU A 62 -8.53 -31.99 -1.43
CA LEU A 62 -9.62 -32.17 -2.39
C LEU A 62 -9.24 -33.13 -3.54
N HIS A 63 -7.98 -33.08 -3.98
CA HIS A 63 -7.49 -33.82 -5.16
C HIS A 63 -6.63 -35.05 -4.82
N ALA A 64 -6.43 -35.40 -3.54
CA ALA A 64 -5.52 -36.47 -3.11
C ALA A 64 -5.82 -37.86 -3.70
N GLY A 65 -7.07 -38.12 -4.08
CA GLY A 65 -7.52 -39.38 -4.69
C GLY A 65 -7.44 -39.42 -6.21
N GLU A 66 -7.10 -38.32 -6.88
CA GLU A 66 -7.14 -38.24 -8.33
C GLU A 66 -5.92 -38.87 -8.99
N LYS A 67 -6.16 -39.70 -10.02
CA LYS A 67 -5.09 -40.37 -10.75
C LYS A 67 -4.24 -39.35 -11.52
N GLY A 68 -2.93 -39.35 -11.26
CA GLY A 68 -1.99 -38.44 -11.93
C GLY A 68 -1.91 -37.05 -11.29
N PHE A 69 -2.55 -36.85 -10.14
CA PHE A 69 -2.39 -35.63 -9.36
C PHE A 69 -0.96 -35.52 -8.79
N VAL A 70 -0.35 -34.36 -8.98
CA VAL A 70 0.92 -34.01 -8.35
C VAL A 70 0.64 -32.97 -7.25
N PRO A 71 1.00 -33.23 -5.98
CA PRO A 71 0.70 -32.30 -4.91
C PRO A 71 1.56 -31.04 -5.01
N ILE A 72 1.00 -29.93 -4.50
CA ILE A 72 1.69 -28.64 -4.40
C ILE A 72 2.38 -28.54 -3.05
N GLN A 73 3.64 -28.12 -3.07
CA GLN A 73 4.43 -27.85 -1.87
C GLN A 73 4.74 -26.36 -1.78
N VAL A 74 4.24 -25.73 -0.71
CA VAL A 74 4.61 -24.35 -0.37
C VAL A 74 6.02 -24.31 0.21
N LYS A 75 6.88 -23.42 -0.30
CA LYS A 75 8.24 -23.19 0.20
C LYS A 75 8.47 -21.70 0.46
N TRP A 76 8.71 -21.32 1.71
CA TRP A 76 9.24 -19.99 2.01
C TRP A 76 10.70 -19.88 1.54
N ALA A 77 11.07 -18.73 0.99
CA ALA A 77 12.42 -18.45 0.53
C ALA A 77 12.92 -17.08 0.97
N LYS A 78 14.23 -16.95 1.16
CA LYS A 78 14.88 -15.65 1.44
C LYS A 78 14.83 -14.76 0.21
N SER A 79 14.86 -13.45 0.42
CA SER A 79 14.93 -12.49 -0.67
C SER A 79 16.09 -12.73 -1.61
N GLY A 80 15.82 -12.67 -2.92
CA GLY A 80 16.81 -12.93 -3.96
C GLY A 80 16.98 -14.40 -4.34
N THR A 81 16.32 -15.35 -3.67
CA THR A 81 16.49 -16.79 -3.96
C THR A 81 16.18 -17.15 -5.42
N ILE A 82 15.18 -16.51 -6.03
CA ILE A 82 14.86 -16.72 -7.45
C ILE A 82 15.98 -16.17 -8.35
N ASN A 83 16.51 -14.98 -8.05
CA ASN A 83 17.66 -14.42 -8.78
C ASN A 83 18.86 -15.34 -8.72
N ASP A 84 19.19 -15.83 -7.52
CA ASP A 84 20.31 -16.74 -7.30
C ASP A 84 20.11 -18.02 -8.11
N ALA A 85 18.91 -18.63 -8.06
CA ALA A 85 18.59 -19.83 -8.82
C ALA A 85 18.69 -19.63 -10.34
N ILE A 86 18.25 -18.46 -10.84
CA ILE A 86 18.45 -18.09 -12.25
C ILE A 86 19.94 -18.04 -12.56
N LEU A 87 20.74 -17.36 -11.74
CA LEU A 87 22.17 -17.18 -11.99
C LEU A 87 22.94 -18.51 -11.95
N THR A 88 22.70 -19.34 -10.93
CA THR A 88 23.37 -20.63 -10.73
C THR A 88 22.85 -21.74 -11.64
N GLY A 89 21.64 -21.60 -12.21
CA GLY A 89 20.99 -22.66 -12.98
C GLY A 89 20.35 -23.74 -12.10
N ASP A 90 19.97 -23.39 -10.87
CA ASP A 90 19.24 -24.27 -9.96
C ASP A 90 17.77 -24.45 -10.37
N ASN A 91 17.07 -25.34 -9.66
CA ASN A 91 15.64 -25.56 -9.88
C ASN A 91 14.86 -24.28 -9.63
N LEU A 92 14.05 -23.89 -10.62
CA LEU A 92 13.12 -22.80 -10.53
C LEU A 92 11.76 -23.29 -10.00
N PRO A 93 11.03 -22.47 -9.23
CA PRO A 93 9.71 -22.84 -8.74
C PRO A 93 8.66 -22.82 -9.86
N ASP A 94 7.70 -23.73 -9.79
CA ASP A 94 6.59 -23.81 -10.74
C ASP A 94 5.66 -22.59 -10.63
N LEU A 95 5.41 -22.15 -9.39
CA LEU A 95 4.67 -20.94 -9.04
C LEU A 95 5.43 -20.15 -7.99
N TYR A 96 5.30 -18.83 -8.00
CA TYR A 96 5.85 -17.96 -6.97
C TYR A 96 5.09 -16.65 -6.87
N ILE A 97 5.24 -15.96 -5.73
CA ILE A 97 4.69 -14.62 -5.52
C ILE A 97 5.73 -13.57 -5.89
N SER A 98 5.39 -12.62 -6.76
CA SER A 98 6.33 -11.59 -7.21
C SER A 98 5.63 -10.33 -7.73
N TYR A 99 6.39 -9.23 -7.76
CA TYR A 99 6.01 -7.99 -8.44
C TYR A 99 6.36 -8.08 -9.92
N ALA A 100 5.54 -7.43 -10.76
CA ALA A 100 5.66 -7.49 -12.21
C ALA A 100 7.03 -7.01 -12.74
N ASP A 101 7.64 -6.00 -12.13
CA ASP A 101 8.98 -5.56 -12.52
C ASP A 101 10.05 -6.64 -12.35
N ALA A 102 10.01 -7.37 -11.23
CA ALA A 102 10.96 -8.44 -11.00
C ALA A 102 10.76 -9.57 -12.03
N VAL A 103 9.51 -9.92 -12.33
CA VAL A 103 9.23 -10.94 -13.36
C VAL A 103 9.63 -10.46 -14.75
N SER A 104 9.45 -9.18 -15.07
CA SER A 104 9.91 -8.59 -16.34
C SER A 104 11.43 -8.68 -16.48
N LEU A 105 12.18 -8.54 -15.39
CA LEU A 105 13.61 -8.81 -15.38
C LEU A 105 13.91 -10.29 -15.69
N TYR A 106 13.22 -11.23 -15.03
CA TYR A 106 13.42 -12.67 -15.27
C TYR A 106 13.15 -13.06 -16.73
N ALA A 107 12.12 -12.45 -17.31
CA ALA A 107 11.74 -12.61 -18.71
C ALA A 107 12.80 -12.06 -19.69
N ASN A 108 13.77 -11.29 -19.20
CA ASN A 108 14.92 -10.81 -19.97
C ASN A 108 16.26 -11.41 -19.51
N THR A 109 16.23 -12.59 -18.90
CA THR A 109 17.43 -13.39 -18.58
C THR A 109 17.54 -14.63 -19.47
N LYS A 110 18.52 -15.50 -19.18
CA LYS A 110 18.71 -16.80 -19.85
C LYS A 110 17.55 -17.79 -19.64
N VAL A 111 16.63 -17.52 -18.71
CA VAL A 111 15.45 -18.36 -18.43
C VAL A 111 14.15 -17.78 -19.02
N SER A 112 14.26 -16.84 -19.96
CA SER A 112 13.10 -16.13 -20.52
C SER A 112 12.04 -17.04 -21.13
N ASP A 113 12.46 -18.15 -21.74
CA ASP A 113 11.59 -19.17 -22.36
C ASP A 113 10.85 -20.03 -21.31
N GLN A 114 11.36 -20.05 -20.08
CA GLN A 114 10.77 -20.73 -18.94
C GLN A 114 9.77 -19.85 -18.18
N VAL A 115 9.83 -18.53 -18.28
CA VAL A 115 8.82 -17.66 -17.67
C VAL A 115 7.45 -17.99 -18.26
N ARG A 116 6.46 -18.19 -17.39
CA ARG A 116 5.10 -18.55 -17.80
C ARG A 116 4.36 -17.35 -18.38
N ASP A 117 3.55 -17.63 -19.39
CA ASP A 117 2.37 -16.82 -19.67
C ASP A 117 1.24 -17.29 -18.76
N MET A 118 0.81 -16.42 -17.84
CA MET A 118 -0.21 -16.74 -16.86
C MET A 118 -1.62 -16.81 -17.47
N GLU A 119 -1.86 -16.10 -18.58
CA GLU A 119 -3.11 -16.22 -19.38
C GLU A 119 -3.24 -17.66 -19.90
N THR A 120 -2.18 -18.17 -20.53
CA THR A 120 -2.13 -19.56 -20.99
C THR A 120 -2.17 -20.55 -19.82
N SER A 121 -1.49 -20.25 -18.70
CA SER A 121 -1.36 -21.18 -17.56
C SER A 121 -2.68 -21.40 -16.81
N ILE A 122 -3.54 -20.37 -16.68
CA ILE A 122 -4.89 -20.55 -16.10
C ILE A 122 -5.88 -21.13 -17.13
N GLY A 123 -5.53 -21.10 -18.42
CA GLY A 123 -6.33 -21.60 -19.54
C GLY A 123 -7.36 -20.60 -20.05
N GLU A 124 -7.71 -20.69 -21.34
CA GLU A 124 -8.56 -19.72 -22.05
C GLU A 124 -9.90 -19.44 -21.32
N ALA A 125 -10.60 -20.50 -20.91
CA ALA A 125 -11.86 -20.35 -20.19
C ALA A 125 -11.68 -19.72 -18.81
N GLY A 126 -10.61 -20.11 -18.08
CA GLY A 126 -10.27 -19.57 -16.77
C GLY A 126 -9.93 -18.08 -16.85
N PHE A 127 -9.07 -17.70 -17.79
CA PHE A 127 -8.67 -16.31 -17.98
C PHE A 127 -9.84 -15.44 -18.42
N LYS A 128 -10.67 -15.90 -19.37
CA LYS A 128 -11.86 -15.16 -19.82
C LYS A 128 -12.88 -14.96 -18.69
N ASN A 129 -13.03 -15.93 -17.80
CA ASN A 129 -13.89 -15.80 -16.63
C ASN A 129 -13.31 -14.80 -15.63
N PHE A 130 -11.99 -14.86 -15.40
CA PHE A 130 -11.28 -13.94 -14.53
C PHE A 130 -11.33 -12.50 -15.06
N GLU A 131 -11.06 -12.26 -16.34
CA GLU A 131 -11.09 -10.95 -16.99
C GLU A 131 -12.47 -10.28 -16.85
N LYS A 132 -13.56 -11.03 -17.04
CA LYS A 132 -14.92 -10.51 -16.85
C LYS A 132 -15.26 -10.18 -15.40
N ASP A 133 -14.56 -10.81 -14.47
CA ASP A 133 -14.82 -10.70 -13.04
C ASP A 133 -13.80 -9.85 -12.31
N VAL A 134 -12.75 -9.36 -12.95
CA VAL A 134 -11.76 -8.50 -12.28
C VAL A 134 -12.45 -7.21 -11.82
N VAL A 135 -12.08 -6.71 -10.64
CA VAL A 135 -12.63 -5.47 -10.09
C VAL A 135 -12.35 -4.28 -11.02
N ASP A 136 -11.15 -4.26 -11.60
CA ASP A 136 -10.65 -3.17 -12.43
C ASP A 136 -9.59 -3.69 -13.41
N GLU A 137 -9.60 -3.19 -14.65
CA GLU A 137 -8.66 -3.61 -15.69
C GLU A 137 -7.21 -3.26 -15.34
N SER A 138 -6.99 -2.19 -14.56
CA SER A 138 -5.66 -1.80 -14.07
C SER A 138 -4.97 -2.94 -13.31
N PHE A 139 -5.72 -3.82 -12.65
CA PHE A 139 -5.15 -4.98 -11.97
C PHE A 139 -4.54 -5.96 -12.97
N LEU A 140 -5.15 -6.17 -14.14
CA LEU A 140 -4.55 -6.98 -15.20
C LEU A 140 -3.33 -6.28 -15.79
N GLN A 141 -3.49 -5.00 -16.15
CA GLN A 141 -2.47 -4.20 -16.84
C GLN A 141 -1.15 -4.12 -16.07
N GLU A 142 -1.19 -4.05 -14.73
CA GLU A 142 0.02 -3.99 -13.90
C GLU A 142 0.92 -5.24 -14.07
N GLY A 143 0.35 -6.37 -14.47
CA GLY A 143 1.03 -7.65 -14.64
C GLY A 143 1.34 -8.01 -16.08
N GLN A 144 1.03 -7.12 -17.04
CA GLN A 144 1.26 -7.32 -18.46
C GLN A 144 2.59 -6.72 -18.88
N TYR A 145 3.42 -7.51 -19.55
CA TYR A 145 4.72 -7.06 -20.02
C TYR A 145 4.92 -7.39 -21.50
N LYS A 146 5.34 -6.38 -22.27
CA LYS A 146 5.71 -6.55 -23.67
C LYS A 146 7.17 -6.98 -23.76
N MET A 147 7.39 -8.25 -24.03
CA MET A 147 8.72 -8.83 -24.24
C MET A 147 9.41 -8.17 -25.44
N GLN A 148 10.73 -7.96 -25.35
CA GLN A 148 11.52 -7.45 -26.47
C GLN A 148 11.38 -8.41 -27.68
N GLY A 149 10.94 -7.87 -28.82
CA GLY A 149 10.68 -8.66 -30.04
C GLY A 149 9.29 -9.32 -30.11
N SER A 150 8.40 -9.09 -29.13
CA SER A 150 7.00 -9.53 -29.18
C SER A 150 6.07 -8.37 -29.57
N ASP A 151 5.07 -8.65 -30.39
CA ASP A 151 4.00 -7.70 -30.73
C ASP A 151 2.87 -7.69 -29.68
N LYS A 152 2.74 -8.75 -28.87
CA LYS A 152 1.73 -8.89 -27.82
C LYS A 152 2.34 -8.69 -26.43
N ALA A 153 1.63 -8.00 -25.55
CA ALA A 153 1.92 -8.01 -24.12
C ALA A 153 1.46 -9.32 -23.47
N THR A 154 2.34 -9.97 -22.70
CA THR A 154 2.07 -11.24 -22.04
C THR A 154 1.69 -11.00 -20.59
N GLN A 155 0.70 -11.72 -20.07
CA GLN A 155 0.38 -11.68 -18.63
C GLN A 155 1.44 -12.48 -17.85
N ILE A 156 2.51 -11.82 -17.43
CA ILE A 156 3.62 -12.46 -16.70
C ILE A 156 3.34 -12.59 -15.19
N VAL A 157 2.40 -11.80 -14.67
CA VAL A 157 1.94 -11.86 -13.29
C VAL A 157 0.42 -11.83 -13.29
N LEU A 158 -0.22 -12.85 -12.72
CA LEU A 158 -1.67 -12.89 -12.53
C LEU A 158 -2.04 -12.19 -11.20
N PRO A 159 -3.00 -11.25 -11.21
CA PRO A 159 -3.42 -10.56 -10.00
C PRO A 159 -4.11 -11.53 -9.03
N PHE A 160 -3.70 -11.50 -7.76
CA PHE A 160 -4.33 -12.31 -6.72
C PHE A 160 -4.53 -11.50 -5.43
N GLY A 161 -3.50 -11.36 -4.59
CA GLY A 161 -3.59 -10.54 -3.39
C GLY A 161 -3.37 -9.07 -3.69
N LYS A 162 -4.45 -8.31 -3.92
CA LYS A 162 -4.33 -6.90 -4.29
C LYS A 162 -4.16 -6.00 -3.07
N SER A 163 -3.28 -5.02 -3.22
CA SER A 163 -3.24 -3.89 -2.32
C SER A 163 -3.26 -2.59 -3.10
N VAL A 164 -3.98 -1.62 -2.53
CA VAL A 164 -4.09 -0.27 -3.07
C VAL A 164 -3.68 0.69 -1.97
N GLU A 165 -2.89 1.71 -2.31
CA GLU A 165 -2.58 2.79 -1.39
C GLU A 165 -3.69 3.83 -1.40
N MET A 166 -4.13 4.18 -0.20
CA MET A 166 -5.20 5.15 0.06
C MET A 166 -4.82 6.05 1.24
N SER A 167 -5.54 7.15 1.39
CA SER A 167 -5.43 8.01 2.57
C SER A 167 -6.60 7.78 3.52
N VAL A 168 -6.36 8.06 4.79
CA VAL A 168 -7.30 7.83 5.87
C VAL A 168 -7.39 9.09 6.69
N ILE A 169 -8.60 9.62 6.89
CA ILE A 169 -8.89 10.81 7.70
C ILE A 169 -9.30 10.36 9.12
N ASN A 170 -8.77 11.03 10.14
CA ASN A 170 -9.27 10.96 11.51
C ASN A 170 -10.28 12.10 11.74
N VAL A 171 -11.56 11.78 11.57
CA VAL A 171 -12.66 12.74 11.67
C VAL A 171 -12.80 13.29 13.08
N ASN A 172 -12.63 12.47 14.12
CA ASN A 172 -12.73 12.96 15.50
C ASN A 172 -11.69 14.05 15.79
N PHE A 173 -10.43 13.80 15.45
CA PHE A 173 -9.36 14.79 15.65
C PHE A 173 -9.54 16.02 14.76
N PHE A 174 -9.96 15.82 13.51
CA PHE A 174 -10.26 16.92 12.60
C PHE A 174 -11.35 17.85 13.16
N LEU A 175 -12.46 17.30 13.66
CA LEU A 175 -13.54 18.10 14.25
C LEU A 175 -13.12 18.76 15.57
N GLU A 176 -12.29 18.11 16.39
CA GLU A 176 -11.70 18.74 17.57
C GLU A 176 -10.89 19.98 17.16
N PHE A 177 -10.06 19.89 16.12
CA PHE A 177 -9.28 21.00 15.60
C PHE A 177 -10.15 22.13 15.04
N VAL A 178 -11.15 21.81 14.21
CA VAL A 178 -12.10 22.81 13.67
C VAL A 178 -12.80 23.56 14.81
N SER A 179 -13.13 22.87 15.91
CA SER A 179 -13.77 23.50 17.08
C SER A 179 -12.92 24.59 17.76
N LYS A 180 -11.61 24.63 17.48
CA LYS A 180 -10.69 25.62 18.03
C LYS A 180 -10.61 26.89 17.17
N ILE A 181 -11.12 26.89 15.95
CA ILE A 181 -11.07 28.05 15.04
C ILE A 181 -12.28 28.94 15.29
N ASN A 182 -12.06 30.15 15.81
CA ASN A 182 -13.12 31.11 16.12
C ASN A 182 -12.69 32.49 15.63
N VAL A 183 -12.77 32.68 14.32
CA VAL A 183 -12.37 33.93 13.64
C VAL A 183 -13.60 34.67 13.14
N THR A 184 -13.43 35.92 12.72
CA THR A 184 -14.50 36.72 12.11
C THR A 184 -15.20 35.91 11.01
N ASP A 185 -16.54 35.83 11.09
CA ASP A 185 -17.42 35.09 10.18
C ASP A 185 -17.23 33.55 10.13
N PHE A 186 -16.47 32.96 11.06
CA PHE A 186 -16.31 31.50 11.16
C PHE A 186 -16.34 31.02 12.62
N ASN A 187 -17.47 30.40 13.01
CA ASN A 187 -17.66 29.80 14.33
C ASN A 187 -17.39 28.29 14.28
N GLY A 188 -16.12 27.91 14.40
CA GLY A 188 -15.70 26.51 14.30
C GLY A 188 -16.29 25.60 15.37
N LYS A 189 -16.60 26.11 16.57
CA LYS A 189 -17.25 25.33 17.64
C LYS A 189 -18.65 24.89 17.25
N GLU A 190 -19.45 25.80 16.69
CA GLU A 190 -20.80 25.50 16.22
C GLU A 190 -20.76 24.56 15.00
N ILE A 191 -19.90 24.86 14.02
CA ILE A 191 -19.73 24.03 12.82
C ILE A 191 -19.32 22.60 13.21
N SER A 192 -18.27 22.45 14.02
CA SER A 192 -17.78 21.15 14.49
C SER A 192 -18.86 20.34 15.19
N SER A 193 -19.67 20.97 16.06
CA SER A 193 -20.78 20.29 16.73
C SER A 193 -21.84 19.78 15.76
N LYS A 194 -22.22 20.57 14.75
CA LYS A 194 -23.20 20.17 13.73
C LYS A 194 -22.68 19.02 12.87
N VAL A 195 -21.46 19.18 12.35
CA VAL A 195 -20.82 18.16 11.51
C VAL A 195 -20.64 16.85 12.28
N LYS A 196 -20.27 16.92 13.57
CA LYS A 196 -20.18 15.74 14.43
C LYS A 196 -21.52 15.00 14.51
N THR A 197 -22.62 15.71 14.76
CA THR A 197 -23.95 15.10 14.84
C THR A 197 -24.33 14.41 13.54
N GLU A 198 -24.17 15.08 12.40
CA GLU A 198 -24.50 14.50 11.10
C GLU A 198 -23.59 13.31 10.75
N PHE A 199 -22.31 13.36 11.12
CA PHE A 199 -21.39 12.26 10.89
C PHE A 199 -21.70 11.03 11.76
N GLU A 200 -22.08 11.23 13.03
CA GLU A 200 -22.56 10.14 13.89
C GLU A 200 -23.89 9.56 13.40
N ASN A 201 -24.77 10.36 12.80
CA ASN A 201 -25.98 9.89 12.14
C ASN A 201 -25.64 9.04 10.90
N PHE A 202 -24.73 9.53 10.05
CA PHE A 202 -24.20 8.76 8.93
C PHE A 202 -23.63 7.40 9.38
N ASN A 203 -22.89 7.36 10.50
CA ASN A 203 -22.42 6.11 11.08
C ASN A 203 -23.56 5.17 11.48
N LYS A 204 -24.55 5.68 12.21
CA LYS A 204 -25.70 4.90 12.69
C LYS A 204 -26.55 4.36 11.56
N GLU A 205 -26.72 5.12 10.49
CA GLU A 205 -27.64 4.77 9.40
C GLU A 205 -26.97 3.95 8.30
N LYS A 206 -25.73 4.30 7.92
CA LYS A 206 -25.03 3.70 6.78
C LYS A 206 -23.97 2.69 7.19
N ARG A 207 -23.40 2.81 8.41
CA ARG A 207 -22.24 2.03 8.86
C ARG A 207 -22.47 1.27 10.17
N LYS A 208 -23.73 1.05 10.57
CA LYS A 208 -24.10 0.48 11.88
C LYS A 208 -23.34 -0.80 12.26
N ASN A 209 -23.23 -1.76 11.36
CA ASN A 209 -22.58 -3.04 11.63
C ASN A 209 -21.05 -2.90 11.75
N LEU A 210 -20.48 -1.86 11.14
CA LEU A 210 -19.07 -1.52 11.16
C LEU A 210 -18.70 -0.71 12.42
N THR A 211 -19.56 0.22 12.83
CA THR A 211 -19.27 1.22 13.88
C THR A 211 -20.02 1.01 15.19
N GLY A 212 -20.97 0.08 15.26
CA GLY A 212 -21.78 -0.14 16.45
C GLY A 212 -22.83 0.95 16.66
N ASP A 213 -22.73 1.70 17.76
CA ASP A 213 -23.62 2.82 18.05
C ASP A 213 -23.35 4.07 17.19
N GLY A 214 -22.24 4.05 16.43
CA GLY A 214 -21.85 5.10 15.49
C GLY A 214 -21.25 6.35 16.14
N SER A 215 -21.08 6.36 17.46
CA SER A 215 -20.49 7.48 18.19
C SER A 215 -18.99 7.61 17.87
N LEU A 216 -18.50 8.84 17.69
CA LEU A 216 -17.07 9.08 17.60
C LEU A 216 -16.38 8.74 18.93
N SER A 217 -15.10 8.37 18.87
CA SER A 217 -14.31 8.19 20.08
C SER A 217 -14.24 9.49 20.89
N LYS A 218 -14.08 9.34 22.21
CA LYS A 218 -13.95 10.48 23.12
C LYS A 218 -12.51 10.97 23.23
N THR A 219 -11.63 10.53 22.34
CA THR A 219 -10.24 10.96 22.31
C THR A 219 -10.17 12.47 22.16
N THR A 220 -9.36 13.11 23.01
CA THR A 220 -9.06 14.54 22.93
C THR A 220 -7.57 14.76 22.96
N VAL A 221 -7.11 15.78 22.24
CA VAL A 221 -5.70 16.07 22.03
C VAL A 221 -5.31 17.41 22.62
N PHE A 222 -6.17 18.41 22.51
CA PHE A 222 -5.88 19.77 22.96
C PHE A 222 -6.31 20.00 24.40
N ALA A 223 -5.49 20.74 25.15
CA ALA A 223 -5.88 21.25 26.45
C ALA A 223 -7.05 22.25 26.29
N ALA A 224 -8.19 21.95 26.91
CA ALA A 224 -9.48 22.59 26.66
C ALA A 224 -9.46 24.13 26.68
N ASP A 225 -8.73 24.72 27.63
CA ASP A 225 -8.69 26.17 27.87
C ASP A 225 -7.43 26.86 27.31
N LYS A 226 -6.60 26.14 26.53
CA LYS A 226 -5.30 26.66 26.06
C LYS A 226 -5.22 26.91 24.57
N VAL A 227 -6.15 26.36 23.80
CA VAL A 227 -6.15 26.49 22.33
C VAL A 227 -7.44 27.17 21.91
N ASN A 228 -7.34 28.45 21.53
CA ASN A 228 -8.37 29.22 20.84
C ASN A 228 -7.70 29.97 19.70
N LEU A 229 -8.07 29.64 18.47
CA LEU A 229 -7.49 30.17 17.24
C LEU A 229 -8.41 31.27 16.70
N ASP A 230 -8.32 32.45 17.31
CA ASP A 230 -9.02 33.66 16.88
C ASP A 230 -8.14 34.54 15.96
N ASP A 231 -8.72 35.61 15.42
CA ASP A 231 -8.01 36.52 14.50
C ASP A 231 -6.69 37.04 15.10
N VAL A 232 -6.68 37.29 16.41
CA VAL A 232 -5.51 37.77 17.15
C VAL A 232 -4.45 36.68 17.28
N TRP A 233 -4.86 35.43 17.50
CA TRP A 233 -3.96 34.29 17.52
C TRP A 233 -3.25 34.12 16.16
N PHE A 234 -4.01 34.15 15.05
CA PHE A 234 -3.44 34.03 13.70
C PHE A 234 -2.53 35.20 13.36
N GLU A 235 -2.85 36.41 13.81
CA GLU A 235 -1.96 37.57 13.69
C GLU A 235 -0.65 37.36 14.44
N ASN A 236 -0.72 36.99 15.72
CA ASN A 236 0.45 36.80 16.57
C ASN A 236 1.34 35.64 16.11
N ALA A 237 0.74 34.60 15.54
CA ALA A 237 1.43 33.46 14.95
C ALA A 237 2.03 33.77 13.56
N ASN A 238 1.77 34.96 13.00
CA ASN A 238 2.14 35.31 11.62
C ASN A 238 1.54 34.35 10.57
N LEU A 239 0.27 33.97 10.77
CA LEU A 239 -0.48 33.01 9.95
C LEU A 239 -1.75 33.61 9.33
N LYS A 240 -1.84 34.94 9.15
CA LYS A 240 -3.02 35.61 8.53
C LYS A 240 -3.38 35.07 7.15
N ASP A 241 -2.39 34.86 6.28
CA ASP A 241 -2.64 34.31 4.94
C ASP A 241 -3.15 32.86 5.01
N VAL A 242 -2.61 32.08 5.96
CA VAL A 242 -3.03 30.70 6.21
C VAL A 242 -4.45 30.64 6.78
N GLN A 243 -4.82 31.58 7.65
CA GLN A 243 -6.18 31.71 8.18
C GLN A 243 -7.20 31.81 7.05
N LYS A 244 -6.95 32.71 6.09
CA LYS A 244 -7.87 32.92 4.96
C LYS A 244 -8.04 31.64 4.14
N SER A 245 -6.95 31.05 3.64
CA SER A 245 -7.02 29.81 2.84
C SER A 245 -7.65 28.66 3.62
N LEU A 246 -7.40 28.56 4.93
CA LEU A 246 -7.97 27.51 5.77
C LEU A 246 -9.48 27.70 5.96
N VAL A 247 -9.95 28.91 6.25
CA VAL A 247 -11.38 29.19 6.40
C VAL A 247 -12.12 28.97 5.09
N GLU A 248 -11.55 29.39 3.96
CA GLU A 248 -12.12 29.14 2.63
C GLU A 248 -12.25 27.63 2.35
N ALA A 249 -11.25 26.83 2.72
CA ALA A 249 -11.30 25.38 2.55
C ALA A 249 -12.31 24.68 3.49
N LEU A 250 -12.60 25.27 4.65
CA LEU A 250 -13.53 24.73 5.65
C LEU A 250 -14.96 25.27 5.50
N GLU A 251 -15.18 26.32 4.70
CA GLU A 251 -16.50 26.93 4.46
C GLU A 251 -17.60 25.92 4.12
N PRO A 252 -17.36 24.87 3.30
CA PRO A 252 -18.40 23.89 2.97
C PRO A 252 -18.98 23.19 4.20
N LEU A 253 -18.20 23.03 5.27
CA LEU A 253 -18.68 22.41 6.50
C LEU A 253 -19.80 23.20 7.19
N SER A 254 -19.85 24.52 6.96
CA SER A 254 -20.89 25.39 7.54
C SER A 254 -22.29 25.12 6.98
N LYS A 255 -22.38 24.47 5.81
CA LYS A 255 -23.64 24.17 5.12
C LYS A 255 -24.29 22.87 5.59
N ILE A 256 -23.53 21.98 6.23
CA ILE A 256 -24.00 20.68 6.73
C ILE A 256 -25.09 20.88 7.78
N GLY A 257 -26.24 20.21 7.57
CA GLY A 257 -27.39 20.27 8.48
C GLY A 257 -28.15 21.61 8.46
N SER A 258 -27.91 22.46 7.45
CA SER A 258 -28.64 23.72 7.25
C SER A 258 -29.83 23.54 6.29
N THR A 259 -30.77 24.49 6.25
CA THR A 259 -31.85 24.49 5.24
C THR A 259 -31.36 24.80 3.82
N ALA A 260 -30.12 25.24 3.68
CA ALA A 260 -29.42 25.50 2.42
C ALA A 260 -28.51 24.31 2.02
N ASP A 261 -28.73 23.14 2.61
CA ASP A 261 -27.99 21.91 2.33
C ASP A 261 -27.96 21.64 0.82
N SER A 262 -26.76 21.46 0.28
CA SER A 262 -26.50 21.10 -1.12
C SER A 262 -27.01 19.70 -1.46
N GLY A 263 -27.37 18.90 -0.44
CA GLY A 263 -27.70 17.49 -0.58
C GLY A 263 -26.45 16.59 -0.63
N GLU A 264 -25.26 17.17 -0.44
CA GLU A 264 -24.01 16.41 -0.34
C GLU A 264 -23.93 15.69 1.01
N SER A 265 -23.45 14.45 0.99
CA SER A 265 -23.31 13.69 2.23
C SER A 265 -22.18 14.26 3.09
N VAL A 266 -22.37 14.28 4.42
CA VAL A 266 -21.39 14.79 5.39
C VAL A 266 -19.99 14.20 5.19
N ASP A 267 -19.91 12.92 4.82
CA ASP A 267 -18.62 12.27 4.59
C ASP A 267 -17.94 12.76 3.30
N ASP A 268 -18.69 13.06 2.24
CA ASP A 268 -18.12 13.61 1.00
C ASP A 268 -17.57 15.02 1.25
N VAL A 269 -18.32 15.90 1.94
CA VAL A 269 -17.85 17.25 2.30
C VAL A 269 -16.58 17.19 3.15
N ILE A 270 -16.44 16.22 4.07
CA ILE A 270 -15.21 16.04 4.84
C ILE A 270 -14.05 15.62 3.93
N ARG A 271 -14.24 14.69 2.98
CA ARG A 271 -13.17 14.29 2.05
C ARG A 271 -12.70 15.44 1.17
N ASP A 272 -13.61 16.34 0.81
CA ASP A 272 -13.34 17.49 -0.04
C ASP A 272 -12.33 18.45 0.57
N VAL A 273 -12.38 18.65 1.89
CA VAL A 273 -11.38 19.43 2.63
C VAL A 273 -9.98 18.85 2.42
N PHE A 274 -9.85 17.52 2.37
CA PHE A 274 -8.56 16.82 2.29
C PHE A 274 -8.06 16.57 0.87
N ALA A 275 -8.82 16.98 -0.16
CA ALA A 275 -8.49 16.67 -1.56
C ALA A 275 -7.26 17.44 -2.08
N LYS A 276 -7.05 18.68 -1.60
CA LYS A 276 -6.02 19.59 -2.12
C LYS A 276 -4.77 19.63 -1.25
N ASN A 277 -3.60 19.55 -1.89
CA ASN A 277 -2.30 19.72 -1.24
C ASN A 277 -2.22 21.02 -0.43
N GLU A 278 -2.77 22.13 -0.95
CA GLU A 278 -2.78 23.44 -0.28
C GLU A 278 -3.50 23.39 1.07
N THR A 279 -4.70 22.78 1.13
CA THR A 279 -5.45 22.65 2.38
C THR A 279 -4.67 21.82 3.41
N ILE A 280 -4.05 20.73 2.97
CA ILE A 280 -3.22 19.87 3.82
C ILE A 280 -2.02 20.64 4.40
N ILE A 281 -1.36 21.47 3.60
CA ILE A 281 -0.27 22.34 4.04
C ILE A 281 -0.77 23.37 5.08
N SER A 282 -1.92 24.00 4.84
CA SER A 282 -2.51 24.98 5.76
C SER A 282 -2.86 24.36 7.11
N LEU A 283 -3.46 23.16 7.11
CA LEU A 283 -3.70 22.38 8.33
C LEU A 283 -2.39 22.08 9.07
N ALA A 284 -1.35 21.67 8.34
CA ALA A 284 -0.05 21.34 8.93
C ALA A 284 0.64 22.57 9.56
N LYS A 285 0.56 23.76 8.95
CA LYS A 285 1.13 25.00 9.49
C LYS A 285 0.51 25.37 10.84
N VAL A 286 -0.83 25.40 10.90
CA VAL A 286 -1.55 25.75 12.13
C VAL A 286 -1.33 24.69 13.21
N TYR A 287 -1.37 23.41 12.85
CA TYR A 287 -1.06 22.32 13.77
C TYR A 287 0.35 22.44 14.35
N ASN A 288 1.34 22.69 13.50
CA ASN A 288 2.74 22.82 13.92
C ASN A 288 2.92 23.93 14.96
N GLU A 289 2.30 25.08 14.72
CA GLU A 289 2.33 26.21 15.66
C GLU A 289 1.72 25.84 17.02
N ILE A 290 0.58 25.14 17.04
CA ILE A 290 -0.03 24.68 18.30
C ILE A 290 0.89 23.70 19.04
N PHE A 291 1.47 22.73 18.33
CA PHE A 291 2.30 21.67 18.89
C PHE A 291 3.71 22.11 19.27
N SER A 292 4.17 23.26 18.79
CA SER A 292 5.41 23.90 19.26
C SER A 292 5.35 24.29 20.74
N GLN A 293 4.14 24.45 21.28
CA GLN A 293 3.88 24.82 22.67
C GLN A 293 3.30 23.63 23.45
N THR A 294 4.15 22.84 24.09
CA THR A 294 3.76 21.59 24.79
C THR A 294 2.62 21.74 25.81
N LYS A 295 2.47 22.91 26.43
CA LYS A 295 1.34 23.26 27.33
C LYS A 295 -0.04 23.20 26.67
N ASN A 296 -0.10 23.18 25.34
CA ASN A 296 -1.34 23.13 24.57
C ASN A 296 -1.85 21.70 24.35
N ILE A 297 -1.05 20.69 24.69
CA ILE A 297 -1.36 19.27 24.43
C ILE A 297 -1.76 18.57 25.73
N ASP A 298 -2.92 17.91 25.71
CA ASP A 298 -3.45 17.08 26.80
C ASP A 298 -4.15 15.86 26.19
N LEU A 299 -3.36 14.82 25.91
CA LEU A 299 -3.87 13.58 25.32
C LEU A 299 -4.71 12.82 26.34
N LYS A 300 -5.99 12.62 26.04
CA LYS A 300 -6.89 11.78 26.83
C LYS A 300 -7.52 10.73 25.94
N TYR A 301 -7.45 9.48 26.39
CA TYR A 301 -8.07 8.34 25.72
C TYR A 301 -9.07 7.65 26.63
N GLU A 302 -10.06 7.00 26.02
CA GLU A 302 -10.94 6.08 26.74
C GLU A 302 -10.23 4.73 26.95
N ASN A 303 -10.19 4.29 28.21
CA ASN A 303 -9.60 3.03 28.63
C ASN A 303 -10.53 1.86 28.28
N THR A 304 -10.00 0.84 27.60
CA THR A 304 -10.81 -0.25 27.06
C THR A 304 -11.42 -1.17 28.12
N LYS A 305 -10.93 -1.12 29.37
CA LYS A 305 -11.43 -1.98 30.46
C LYS A 305 -12.58 -1.36 31.25
N ASN A 306 -12.50 -0.05 31.53
CA ASN A 306 -13.41 0.63 32.45
C ASN A 306 -14.17 1.80 31.79
N LEU A 307 -13.90 2.10 30.52
CA LEU A 307 -14.54 3.15 29.72
C LEU A 307 -14.39 4.56 30.33
N LYS A 308 -13.35 4.79 31.14
CA LYS A 308 -13.01 6.11 31.68
C LYS A 308 -11.96 6.80 30.82
N MET A 309 -12.02 8.14 30.80
CA MET A 309 -11.01 8.97 30.17
C MET A 309 -9.78 9.07 31.07
N ASP A 310 -8.63 8.60 30.58
CA ASP A 310 -7.34 8.72 31.27
C ASP A 310 -6.44 9.67 30.47
N SER A 311 -5.76 10.58 31.18
CA SER A 311 -4.64 11.34 30.59
C SER A 311 -3.47 10.40 30.32
N VAL A 312 -2.95 10.45 29.10
CA VAL A 312 -1.81 9.65 28.66
C VAL A 312 -0.65 10.58 28.36
N ASN A 313 0.55 10.21 28.81
CA ASN A 313 1.71 11.07 28.70
C ASN A 313 2.00 11.44 27.22
N PRO A 314 1.96 12.73 26.85
CA PRO A 314 2.21 13.17 25.48
C PRO A 314 3.64 12.91 25.00
N SER A 315 4.62 12.87 25.91
CA SER A 315 6.02 12.55 25.57
C SER A 315 6.25 11.10 25.09
N SER A 316 5.22 10.25 25.13
CA SER A 316 5.24 8.89 24.58
C SER A 316 4.88 8.80 23.09
N GLY A 317 4.60 9.93 22.43
CA GLY A 317 4.25 9.98 21.00
C GLY A 317 4.92 11.16 20.29
N LYS A 318 5.57 10.88 19.16
CA LYS A 318 5.88 11.92 18.17
C LYS A 318 4.58 12.25 17.43
N HIS A 319 4.24 13.53 17.39
CA HIS A 319 2.98 14.05 16.90
C HIS A 319 3.16 14.55 15.48
N PHE A 320 2.32 14.11 14.55
CA PHE A 320 2.43 14.48 13.15
C PHE A 320 1.05 14.84 12.63
N SER A 321 0.95 15.91 11.86
CA SER A 321 -0.31 16.32 11.25
C SER A 321 -0.71 15.36 10.12
N VAL A 322 0.26 14.89 9.34
CA VAL A 322 0.04 14.02 8.17
C VAL A 322 1.04 12.88 8.09
N GLY A 323 0.61 11.71 7.60
CA GLY A 323 1.46 10.57 7.27
C GLY A 323 1.44 10.21 5.78
N ILE A 324 2.60 9.86 5.19
CA ILE A 324 2.67 9.25 3.84
C ILE A 324 3.49 7.96 3.90
N ASP A 325 2.87 6.84 3.52
CA ASP A 325 3.48 5.52 3.59
C ASP A 325 4.36 5.21 2.38
N SER A 326 3.97 5.58 1.16
CA SER A 326 4.86 5.48 -0.01
C SER A 326 4.96 6.79 -0.77
N LEU A 327 6.10 7.46 -0.60
CA LEU A 327 6.43 8.64 -1.40
C LEU A 327 6.56 8.34 -2.88
N ALA A 328 7.07 7.15 -3.23
CA ALA A 328 7.12 6.71 -4.61
C ALA A 328 5.71 6.77 -5.20
N ASN A 329 4.72 6.18 -4.53
CA ASN A 329 3.34 6.15 -5.02
C ASN A 329 2.70 7.54 -5.09
N LYS A 330 3.07 8.46 -4.19
CA LYS A 330 2.60 9.86 -4.27
C LYS A 330 2.95 10.52 -5.61
N TYR A 331 4.17 10.31 -6.12
CA TYR A 331 4.58 10.83 -7.44
C TYR A 331 3.73 10.26 -8.59
N PHE A 332 3.42 8.96 -8.56
CA PHE A 332 2.55 8.33 -9.57
C PHE A 332 1.14 8.90 -9.50
N MET A 333 0.58 9.04 -8.29
CA MET A 333 -0.76 9.55 -8.09
C MET A 333 -0.90 11.02 -8.50
N ASP A 334 0.06 11.90 -8.17
CA ASP A 334 0.02 13.31 -8.63
C ASP A 334 0.12 13.41 -10.16
N HIS A 335 0.92 12.55 -10.81
CA HIS A 335 0.95 12.50 -12.26
C HIS A 335 -0.38 12.03 -12.88
N ALA A 336 -0.97 10.97 -12.32
CA ALA A 336 -2.26 10.45 -12.78
C ALA A 336 -3.39 11.46 -12.61
N ALA A 337 -3.43 12.17 -11.47
CA ALA A 337 -4.39 13.23 -11.19
C ALA A 337 -4.35 14.36 -12.23
N ARG A 338 -3.17 14.66 -12.78
CA ARG A 338 -3.02 15.68 -13.84
C ARG A 338 -3.43 15.20 -15.22
N THR A 339 -3.15 13.95 -15.51
CA THR A 339 -3.28 13.41 -16.87
C THR A 339 -4.61 12.71 -17.09
N GLY A 340 -5.33 12.36 -16.02
CA GLY A 340 -6.50 11.50 -16.06
C GLY A 340 -6.16 10.05 -16.45
N LYS A 341 -4.87 9.68 -16.48
CA LYS A 341 -4.41 8.35 -16.94
C LYS A 341 -4.00 7.47 -15.76
N GLY A 342 -4.64 6.32 -15.63
CA GLY A 342 -4.30 5.31 -14.62
C GLY A 342 -3.05 4.51 -14.94
N SER A 343 -2.81 4.17 -16.21
CA SER A 343 -1.61 3.41 -16.60
C SER A 343 -0.50 4.33 -17.10
N ILE A 344 0.63 4.37 -16.39
CA ILE A 344 1.82 5.12 -16.79
C ILE A 344 2.77 4.19 -17.55
N ASP A 345 2.92 4.41 -18.86
CA ASP A 345 3.91 3.73 -19.67
C ASP A 345 5.30 4.30 -19.40
N ILE A 346 6.03 3.65 -18.49
CA ILE A 346 7.40 4.06 -18.15
C ILE A 346 8.42 3.64 -19.21
N THR A 347 8.04 2.88 -20.25
CA THR A 347 8.94 2.51 -21.34
C THR A 347 8.98 3.58 -22.44
N ASP A 348 7.91 4.39 -22.57
CA ASP A 348 7.86 5.55 -23.47
C ASP A 348 8.63 6.75 -22.89
N GLU A 349 9.64 7.24 -23.63
CA GLU A 349 10.40 8.43 -23.25
C GLU A 349 9.58 9.74 -23.25
N ASN A 350 8.41 9.75 -23.91
CA ASN A 350 7.53 10.90 -24.02
C ASN A 350 6.33 10.84 -23.07
N ASN A 351 6.36 9.95 -22.07
CA ASN A 351 5.27 9.74 -21.11
C ASN A 351 4.97 10.96 -20.20
N ASN A 352 5.79 12.02 -20.23
CA ASN A 352 5.72 13.21 -19.36
C ASN A 352 5.79 12.93 -17.85
N PHE A 353 5.99 11.67 -17.47
CA PHE A 353 6.32 11.28 -16.11
C PHE A 353 7.77 11.68 -15.80
N PHE A 354 8.15 11.63 -14.53
CA PHE A 354 9.46 12.10 -14.10
C PHE A 354 10.58 11.11 -14.43
N TYR A 355 10.25 9.91 -14.90
CA TYR A 355 11.21 9.03 -15.53
C TYR A 355 10.60 8.15 -16.62
N SER A 356 11.49 7.69 -17.51
CA SER A 356 11.28 6.55 -18.39
C SER A 356 12.44 5.57 -18.23
N ALA A 357 12.21 4.31 -18.57
CA ALA A 357 13.10 3.20 -18.32
C ALA A 357 12.99 2.14 -19.41
N ASN A 358 14.12 1.89 -20.09
CA ASN A 358 14.26 0.86 -21.11
C ASN A 358 15.37 -0.12 -20.74
N TYR A 359 15.27 -1.35 -21.23
CA TYR A 359 16.25 -2.40 -20.97
C TYR A 359 16.54 -3.18 -22.26
N ASP A 360 17.82 -3.31 -22.58
CA ASP A 360 18.30 -4.13 -23.69
C ASP A 360 18.73 -5.49 -23.14
N LYS A 361 18.00 -6.54 -23.54
CA LYS A 361 18.27 -7.92 -23.13
C LYS A 361 19.62 -8.45 -23.60
N GLU A 362 20.06 -8.11 -24.81
CA GLU A 362 21.28 -8.67 -25.39
C GLU A 362 22.52 -8.16 -24.67
N THR A 363 22.53 -6.85 -24.39
CA THR A 363 23.66 -6.19 -23.73
C THR A 363 23.52 -6.14 -22.21
N ARG A 364 22.33 -6.43 -21.66
CA ARG A 364 21.93 -6.22 -20.25
C ARG A 364 22.10 -4.78 -19.78
N VAL A 365 21.92 -3.84 -20.70
CA VAL A 365 22.05 -2.40 -20.44
C VAL A 365 20.68 -1.82 -20.15
N ALA A 366 20.53 -1.18 -18.99
CA ALA A 366 19.35 -0.40 -18.66
C ALA A 366 19.60 1.08 -18.97
N ASN A 367 18.59 1.77 -19.50
CA ASN A 367 18.60 3.21 -19.73
C ASN A 367 17.46 3.82 -18.92
N VAL A 368 17.79 4.73 -18.01
CA VAL A 368 16.80 5.51 -17.26
C VAL A 368 16.99 6.97 -17.61
N ASN A 369 15.90 7.63 -17.99
CA ASN A 369 15.89 9.04 -18.33
C ASN A 369 14.98 9.77 -17.35
N PHE A 370 15.55 10.69 -16.58
CA PHE A 370 14.83 11.52 -15.63
C PHE A 370 14.35 12.81 -16.29
N ASN A 371 13.16 13.26 -15.88
CA ASN A 371 12.49 14.44 -16.39
C ASN A 371 12.11 15.37 -15.23
N GLU A 372 13.00 16.31 -14.93
CA GLU A 372 12.81 17.33 -13.89
C GLU A 372 11.65 18.29 -14.20
N GLU A 373 11.26 18.40 -15.48
CA GLU A 373 10.18 19.26 -15.92
C GLU A 373 8.78 18.63 -15.74
N SER A 374 8.71 17.35 -15.32
CA SER A 374 7.44 16.68 -15.07
C SER A 374 6.63 17.42 -14.01
N GLN A 375 5.44 17.87 -14.38
CA GLN A 375 4.62 18.67 -13.46
C GLN A 375 4.11 17.84 -12.26
N GLY A 376 3.81 16.56 -12.44
CA GLY A 376 3.46 15.67 -11.32
C GLY A 376 4.62 15.53 -10.32
N PHE A 377 5.86 15.53 -10.79
CA PHE A 377 7.04 15.56 -9.91
C PHE A 377 7.20 16.87 -9.16
N LYS A 378 7.00 18.00 -9.84
CA LYS A 378 7.03 19.32 -9.21
C LYS A 378 5.97 19.42 -8.12
N ASP A 379 4.75 18.97 -8.37
CA ASP A 379 3.67 19.00 -7.38
C ASP A 379 4.00 18.25 -6.09
N THR A 380 4.47 17.00 -6.21
CA THR A 380 4.87 16.22 -5.04
C THR A 380 6.08 16.86 -4.36
N SER A 381 7.07 17.34 -5.13
CA SER A 381 8.28 17.97 -4.58
C SER A 381 7.97 19.25 -3.83
N ASP A 382 7.11 20.11 -4.38
CA ASP A 382 6.67 21.38 -3.77
C ASP A 382 5.83 21.12 -2.52
N PHE A 383 4.96 20.09 -2.56
CA PHE A 383 4.21 19.65 -1.40
C PHE A 383 5.13 19.21 -0.26
N LEU A 384 6.11 18.35 -0.54
CA LEU A 384 7.10 17.91 0.46
C LEU A 384 8.01 19.04 0.92
N GLN A 385 8.37 19.96 0.02
CA GLN A 385 9.14 21.14 0.35
C GLN A 385 8.39 22.05 1.32
N ALA A 386 7.08 22.24 1.13
CA ALA A 386 6.27 23.01 2.06
C ALA A 386 6.32 22.42 3.47
N PHE A 387 6.18 21.10 3.62
CA PHE A 387 6.35 20.43 4.92
C PHE A 387 7.75 20.59 5.50
N LYS A 388 8.79 20.57 4.67
CA LYS A 388 10.17 20.81 5.11
C LYS A 388 10.38 22.21 5.65
N GLU A 389 9.81 23.22 5.02
CA GLU A 389 9.91 24.60 5.51
C GLU A 389 9.22 24.75 6.86
N ILE A 390 8.04 24.14 7.05
CA ILE A 390 7.38 24.08 8.37
C ILE A 390 8.30 23.39 9.39
N ALA A 391 8.87 22.24 9.05
CA ALA A 391 9.74 21.50 9.95
C ALA A 391 11.04 22.28 10.29
N LYS A 392 11.57 23.11 9.37
CA LYS A 392 12.76 23.94 9.63
C LYS A 392 12.51 24.99 10.72
N GLU A 393 11.29 25.48 10.87
CA GLU A 393 10.92 26.43 11.93
C GLU A 393 11.05 25.82 13.32
N ASN A 394 10.75 24.51 13.47
CA ASN A 394 10.91 23.76 14.72
C ASN A 394 12.38 23.57 15.13
N ASN A 395 13.30 23.80 14.20
CA ASN A 395 14.66 23.30 14.21
C ASN A 395 15.71 24.43 14.34
N SER A 396 15.33 25.53 15.02
CA SER A 396 16.16 26.72 15.22
C SER A 396 17.41 26.50 16.10
N ASN A 397 17.50 25.37 16.82
CA ASN A 397 18.67 24.95 17.57
C ASN A 397 19.44 23.84 16.84
N ASN A 398 20.73 24.04 16.55
CA ASN A 398 21.59 23.15 15.73
C ASN A 398 21.87 21.73 16.29
N ASN A 399 21.18 21.27 17.34
CA ASN A 399 21.40 19.97 18.00
C ASN A 399 20.15 19.08 17.94
N LEU A 400 19.71 18.73 16.74
CA LEU A 400 18.56 17.85 16.56
C LEU A 400 19.03 16.41 16.33
N GLY A 401 18.41 15.47 17.03
CA GLY A 401 18.72 14.05 16.94
C GLY A 401 18.00 13.35 15.78
N SER A 402 16.96 12.60 16.12
CA SER A 402 16.20 11.69 15.26
C SER A 402 15.27 12.39 14.26
N TYR A 403 14.90 11.70 13.16
CA TYR A 403 13.92 12.18 12.18
C TYR A 403 12.68 12.75 12.85
N ALA A 404 12.12 12.00 13.80
CA ALA A 404 10.85 12.37 14.36
C ALA A 404 10.93 13.48 15.41
N GLU A 405 12.12 13.89 15.84
CA GLU A 405 12.30 15.20 16.51
C GLU A 405 12.31 16.32 15.47
N GLN A 406 13.01 16.12 14.36
CA GLN A 406 13.12 17.11 13.28
C GLN A 406 11.78 17.41 12.59
N TRP A 407 10.90 16.41 12.48
CA TRP A 407 9.61 16.50 11.76
C TRP A 407 8.39 16.49 12.69
N ASN A 408 8.57 16.56 14.00
CA ASN A 408 7.45 16.67 14.95
C ASN A 408 6.55 17.87 14.58
N GLY A 409 5.24 17.76 14.72
CA GLY A 409 4.30 18.80 14.30
C GLY A 409 3.93 18.77 12.81
N THR A 410 4.64 17.98 11.99
CA THR A 410 4.56 18.10 10.52
C THR A 410 4.26 16.75 9.86
N LEU A 411 5.21 16.18 9.13
CA LEU A 411 5.05 15.02 8.27
C LEU A 411 5.72 13.77 8.85
N ASN A 412 4.96 12.69 8.96
CA ASN A 412 5.53 11.38 9.14
C ASN A 412 5.69 10.66 7.81
N LEU A 413 6.86 10.06 7.60
CA LEU A 413 7.15 9.23 6.45
C LEU A 413 7.46 7.81 6.93
N SER A 414 6.88 6.83 6.25
CA SER A 414 7.27 5.43 6.43
C SER A 414 8.71 5.26 6.02
N ARG A 415 9.54 4.76 6.94
CA ARG A 415 10.99 4.78 6.77
C ARG A 415 11.66 3.68 7.58
N GLN A 416 12.85 3.33 7.15
CA GLN A 416 13.71 2.39 7.85
C GLN A 416 14.83 3.17 8.54
N GLU A 417 14.98 3.02 9.86
CA GLU A 417 16.15 3.53 10.59
C GLU A 417 16.87 2.35 11.26
N GLY A 418 18.07 2.03 10.79
CA GLY A 418 18.76 0.80 11.20
C GLY A 418 17.95 -0.44 10.86
N THR A 419 17.63 -1.26 11.86
CA THR A 419 16.81 -2.47 11.71
C THR A 419 15.32 -2.23 11.97
N THR A 420 14.92 -1.02 12.35
CA THR A 420 13.53 -0.69 12.70
C THR A 420 12.80 -0.03 11.53
N LYS A 421 11.64 -0.60 11.18
CA LYS A 421 10.68 0.02 10.25
C LYS A 421 9.67 0.83 11.05
N TYR A 422 9.50 2.09 10.66
CA TYR A 422 8.47 2.98 11.21
C TYR A 422 7.34 3.11 10.19
N TYR A 423 6.11 2.81 10.60
CA TYR A 423 4.91 2.95 9.77
C TYR A 423 4.14 4.22 10.14
N THR A 424 3.44 4.79 9.18
CA THR A 424 2.63 6.00 9.39
C THR A 424 1.40 5.75 10.26
N SER A 425 0.81 4.56 10.17
CA SER A 425 -0.32 4.11 10.98
C SER A 425 -0.03 4.12 12.49
N ASP A 426 1.21 3.87 12.92
CA ASP A 426 1.57 3.91 14.34
C ASP A 426 1.49 5.34 14.91
N SER A 427 1.80 6.36 14.10
CA SER A 427 1.59 7.77 14.47
C SER A 427 0.13 8.17 14.39
N PHE A 428 -0.60 7.71 13.38
CA PHE A 428 -2.03 7.96 13.25
C PHE A 428 -2.81 7.45 14.47
N LEU A 429 -2.44 6.29 15.00
CA LEU A 429 -3.00 5.70 16.22
C LEU A 429 -2.66 6.43 17.53
N VAL A 430 -1.88 7.50 17.48
CA VAL A 430 -1.82 8.46 18.60
C VAL A 430 -3.13 9.26 18.68
N GLY A 431 -3.94 9.28 17.62
CA GLY A 431 -5.20 10.02 17.57
C GLY A 431 -5.01 11.52 17.32
N SER A 432 -3.81 11.95 16.94
CA SER A 432 -3.43 13.36 16.73
C SER A 432 -2.96 13.67 15.31
N SER A 433 -3.26 12.81 14.34
CA SER A 433 -2.99 13.06 12.92
C SER A 433 -4.30 13.29 12.20
N PHE A 434 -4.37 14.29 11.31
CA PHE A 434 -5.55 14.54 10.51
C PHE A 434 -5.73 13.46 9.44
N MET A 435 -4.63 13.14 8.75
CA MET A 435 -4.64 12.22 7.62
C MET A 435 -3.39 11.35 7.64
N SER A 436 -3.50 10.12 7.17
CA SER A 436 -2.33 9.29 6.87
C SER A 436 -2.62 8.38 5.69
N SER A 437 -1.65 8.23 4.77
CA SER A 437 -1.71 7.20 3.74
C SER A 437 -1.17 5.86 4.24
N GLY A 438 -1.62 4.80 3.58
CA GLY A 438 -1.17 3.44 3.81
C GLY A 438 -1.77 2.46 2.81
N SER A 439 -1.14 1.30 2.72
CA SER A 439 -1.65 0.16 1.95
C SER A 439 -2.94 -0.41 2.58
N SER A 440 -3.91 -0.81 1.73
CA SER A 440 -5.10 -1.57 2.15
C SER A 440 -4.75 -2.85 2.93
N ALA A 441 -3.58 -3.44 2.67
CA ALA A 441 -3.06 -4.60 3.38
C ALA A 441 -2.56 -4.27 4.80
N GLY A 442 -2.41 -2.99 5.13
CA GLY A 442 -2.16 -2.47 6.47
C GLY A 442 -3.37 -1.81 7.13
N ALA A 443 -4.55 -1.83 6.50
CA ALA A 443 -5.73 -1.05 6.91
C ALA A 443 -6.17 -1.23 8.38
N TYR A 444 -6.04 -2.44 8.94
CA TYR A 444 -6.40 -2.69 10.36
C TYR A 444 -5.48 -1.97 11.35
N ASN A 445 -4.29 -1.53 10.91
CA ASN A 445 -3.39 -0.77 11.77
C ASN A 445 -3.87 0.67 12.01
N PHE A 446 -4.91 1.16 11.34
CA PHE A 446 -5.44 2.50 11.58
C PHE A 446 -6.47 2.57 12.71
N THR A 447 -7.00 1.44 13.17
CA THR A 447 -8.05 1.36 14.21
C THR A 447 -7.78 0.31 15.29
N LYS A 448 -6.55 -0.23 15.36
CA LYS A 448 -6.17 -1.20 16.42
C LYS A 448 -6.01 -0.49 17.77
N ALA A 449 -6.32 -1.23 18.84
CA ALA A 449 -6.06 -0.77 20.21
C ALA A 449 -4.56 -0.52 20.43
N LYS A 450 -4.24 0.55 21.17
CA LYS A 450 -2.88 0.89 21.60
C LYS A 450 -2.69 0.48 23.06
N TYR A 451 -1.51 -0.01 23.41
CA TYR A 451 -1.18 -0.35 24.79
C TYR A 451 -0.14 0.62 25.35
N VAL A 452 -0.46 1.27 26.47
CA VAL A 452 0.47 2.13 27.22
C VAL A 452 0.51 1.60 28.65
N ASN A 453 1.72 1.27 29.14
CA ASN A 453 1.92 0.67 30.47
C ASN A 453 0.99 -0.54 30.75
N ASN A 454 0.84 -1.43 29.76
CA ASN A 454 -0.06 -2.61 29.80
C ASN A 454 -1.57 -2.28 29.94
N VAL A 455 -1.96 -1.03 29.76
CA VAL A 455 -3.36 -0.61 29.67
C VAL A 455 -3.72 -0.39 28.20
N GLY A 456 -4.82 -1.00 27.77
CA GLY A 456 -5.33 -0.85 26.41
C GLY A 456 -6.18 0.40 26.28
N TYR A 457 -5.99 1.12 25.18
CA TYR A 457 -6.70 2.32 24.79
C TYR A 457 -7.18 2.17 23.35
N SER A 458 -8.26 2.87 22.99
CA SER A 458 -8.74 2.98 21.62
C SER A 458 -8.68 4.44 21.15
N PRO A 459 -7.48 4.97 20.83
CA PRO A 459 -7.34 6.38 20.45
C PRO A 459 -8.11 6.72 19.17
N VAL A 460 -8.19 5.74 18.25
CA VAL A 460 -8.93 5.84 17.00
C VAL A 460 -9.73 4.56 16.80
N THR A 461 -11.00 4.71 16.45
CA THR A 461 -11.97 3.63 16.24
C THR A 461 -12.49 3.64 14.80
N ASN A 462 -13.21 2.58 14.40
CA ASN A 462 -13.86 2.54 13.08
C ASN A 462 -14.86 3.70 12.86
N ALA A 463 -15.46 4.24 13.91
CA ALA A 463 -16.38 5.36 13.82
C ALA A 463 -15.67 6.67 13.46
N ASP A 464 -14.38 6.81 13.80
CA ASP A 464 -13.58 8.02 13.60
C ASP A 464 -13.03 8.16 12.19
N VAL A 465 -13.15 7.13 11.35
CA VAL A 465 -12.32 6.99 10.16
C VAL A 465 -13.12 7.11 8.87
N LEU A 466 -12.55 7.87 7.92
CA LEU A 466 -12.94 7.86 6.51
C LEU A 466 -11.74 7.54 5.62
N THR A 467 -11.95 6.68 4.63
CA THR A 467 -11.00 6.52 3.52
C THR A 467 -11.21 7.64 2.50
N THR A 468 -10.11 8.16 1.97
CA THR A 468 -10.08 9.18 0.91
C THR A 468 -8.92 8.92 -0.06
N SER A 469 -8.92 9.57 -1.21
CA SER A 469 -7.77 9.56 -2.14
C SER A 469 -6.55 10.26 -1.53
N THR A 470 -5.39 10.10 -2.16
CA THR A 470 -4.28 11.00 -1.83
C THR A 470 -4.65 12.44 -2.15
N SER A 471 -4.16 13.41 -1.36
CA SER A 471 -4.30 14.81 -1.72
C SER A 471 -3.44 15.09 -2.97
N THR A 472 -3.93 15.95 -3.86
CA THR A 472 -3.21 16.30 -5.09
C THR A 472 -3.19 17.83 -5.27
N ALA A 473 -2.34 18.33 -6.15
CA ALA A 473 -2.37 19.77 -6.47
C ALA A 473 -3.67 20.18 -7.18
N GLN A 474 -4.29 19.26 -7.93
CA GLN A 474 -5.55 19.51 -8.64
C GLN A 474 -6.78 19.38 -7.74
N GLY A 475 -6.67 18.66 -6.61
CA GLY A 475 -7.82 18.35 -5.76
C GLY A 475 -8.64 17.17 -6.26
N GLU A 476 -8.04 16.25 -7.03
CA GLU A 476 -8.70 15.08 -7.59
C GLU A 476 -8.99 14.02 -6.49
N LYS A 477 -10.27 13.65 -6.32
CA LYS A 477 -10.79 12.95 -5.12
C LYS A 477 -10.82 11.43 -5.19
N SER A 478 -10.27 10.83 -6.25
CA SER A 478 -10.39 9.39 -6.50
C SER A 478 -9.14 8.75 -7.12
N VAL A 479 -7.95 9.27 -6.81
CA VAL A 479 -6.67 8.74 -7.34
C VAL A 479 -5.97 7.85 -6.31
N PHE A 480 -5.69 6.60 -6.70
CA PHE A 480 -5.12 5.58 -5.82
C PHE A 480 -4.08 4.73 -6.54
N MET A 481 -2.96 4.41 -5.90
CA MET A 481 -1.95 3.54 -6.50
C MET A 481 -2.30 2.06 -6.29
N SER A 482 -2.47 1.33 -7.38
CA SER A 482 -2.55 -0.12 -7.41
C SER A 482 -1.17 -0.69 -7.75
N GLN A 483 -0.47 -1.21 -6.74
CA GLN A 483 0.73 -2.03 -6.96
C GLN A 483 0.75 -3.11 -5.88
N GLY A 484 0.78 -4.37 -6.31
CA GLY A 484 0.87 -5.50 -5.39
C GLY A 484 1.54 -6.69 -6.04
N PRO A 485 2.05 -7.64 -5.24
CA PRO A 485 2.57 -8.88 -5.78
C PRO A 485 1.41 -9.75 -6.29
N GLY A 486 1.65 -10.49 -7.36
CA GLY A 486 0.71 -11.47 -7.90
C GLY A 486 1.35 -12.84 -8.04
N LEU A 487 0.62 -13.75 -8.68
CA LEU A 487 1.08 -15.10 -9.01
C LEU A 487 1.89 -15.05 -10.30
N ALA A 488 3.10 -15.58 -10.26
CA ALA A 488 3.95 -15.80 -11.41
C ALA A 488 4.50 -17.23 -11.36
N GLY A 489 5.26 -17.65 -12.36
CA GLY A 489 5.83 -18.99 -12.35
C GLY A 489 6.84 -19.23 -13.47
N PHE A 490 7.58 -20.32 -13.32
CA PHE A 490 8.37 -20.92 -14.39
C PHE A 490 7.73 -22.23 -14.83
N LYS A 491 7.80 -22.54 -16.13
CA LYS A 491 7.30 -23.81 -16.70
C LYS A 491 7.89 -25.00 -15.95
N SER A 492 7.07 -26.00 -15.71
CA SER A 492 7.47 -27.20 -14.98
C SER A 492 8.51 -27.98 -15.75
N ASN A 493 9.49 -28.54 -15.04
CA ASN A 493 10.53 -29.37 -15.61
C ASN A 493 10.45 -30.82 -15.07
N GLY A 494 11.22 -31.72 -15.68
CA GLY A 494 11.29 -33.13 -15.29
C GLY A 494 10.30 -34.04 -16.00
N SER A 495 10.38 -35.34 -15.67
CA SER A 495 9.63 -36.41 -16.35
C SER A 495 8.13 -36.40 -16.07
N ASN A 496 7.66 -35.67 -15.06
CA ASN A 496 6.25 -35.51 -14.71
C ASN A 496 5.76 -34.06 -14.90
N SER A 497 6.41 -33.32 -15.80
CA SER A 497 6.08 -31.91 -16.07
C SER A 497 4.64 -31.76 -16.56
N GLU A 498 4.13 -32.65 -17.42
CA GLU A 498 2.75 -32.59 -17.91
C GLU A 498 1.71 -32.69 -16.78
N GLU A 499 1.93 -33.58 -15.80
CA GLU A 499 1.05 -33.70 -14.64
C GLU A 499 1.16 -32.48 -13.72
N LYS A 500 2.37 -31.93 -13.56
CA LYS A 500 2.58 -30.68 -12.80
C LYS A 500 1.84 -29.50 -13.43
N GLU A 501 1.88 -29.38 -14.76
CA GLU A 501 1.15 -28.35 -15.49
C GLU A 501 -0.36 -28.45 -15.30
N LYS A 502 -0.92 -29.67 -15.34
CA LYS A 502 -2.35 -29.90 -15.04
C LYS A 502 -2.72 -29.45 -13.63
N THR A 503 -1.88 -29.81 -12.63
CA THR A 503 -2.06 -29.34 -11.25
C THR A 503 -2.01 -27.80 -11.18
N VAL A 504 -1.04 -27.16 -11.83
CA VAL A 504 -0.89 -25.69 -11.82
C VAL A 504 -2.15 -25.03 -12.38
N THR A 505 -2.63 -25.45 -13.55
CA THR A 505 -3.86 -24.90 -14.15
C THR A 505 -5.07 -25.09 -13.24
N ALA A 506 -5.26 -26.29 -12.67
CA ALA A 506 -6.36 -26.57 -11.75
C ALA A 506 -6.30 -25.68 -10.50
N PHE A 507 -5.11 -25.51 -9.92
CA PHE A 507 -4.90 -24.69 -8.74
C PHE A 507 -5.14 -23.20 -8.99
N LEU A 508 -4.65 -22.67 -10.11
CA LEU A 508 -4.91 -21.27 -10.49
C LEU A 508 -6.41 -21.00 -10.63
N ASN A 509 -7.17 -21.92 -11.24
CA ASN A 509 -8.63 -21.80 -11.33
C ASN A 509 -9.31 -21.92 -9.96
N TYR A 510 -8.85 -22.83 -9.10
CA TYR A 510 -9.38 -23.03 -7.75
C TYR A 510 -9.20 -21.77 -6.89
N MET A 511 -8.01 -21.17 -6.89
CA MET A 511 -7.73 -19.97 -6.09
C MET A 511 -8.60 -18.77 -6.50
N MET A 512 -8.94 -18.66 -7.79
CA MET A 512 -9.75 -17.56 -8.33
C MET A 512 -11.26 -17.71 -8.06
N GLN A 513 -11.69 -18.80 -7.44
CA GLN A 513 -13.08 -18.97 -7.04
C GLN A 513 -13.48 -17.92 -5.98
N PRO A 514 -14.76 -17.47 -5.96
CA PRO A 514 -15.18 -16.36 -5.11
C PRO A 514 -14.81 -16.53 -3.63
N LYS A 515 -15.09 -17.70 -3.06
CA LYS A 515 -14.83 -17.99 -1.64
C LYS A 515 -13.34 -18.06 -1.35
N GLN A 516 -12.58 -18.80 -2.15
CA GLN A 516 -11.13 -18.98 -2.00
C GLN A 516 -10.38 -17.64 -2.06
N ALA A 517 -10.73 -16.79 -3.04
CA ALA A 517 -10.16 -15.45 -3.16
C ALA A 517 -10.51 -14.56 -1.95
N ALA A 518 -11.76 -14.63 -1.46
CA ALA A 518 -12.20 -13.87 -0.29
C ALA A 518 -11.53 -14.34 1.01
N ASP A 519 -11.49 -15.65 1.26
CA ASP A 519 -10.87 -16.23 2.47
C ASP A 519 -9.38 -15.90 2.53
N PHE A 520 -8.68 -16.03 1.39
CA PHE A 520 -7.30 -15.62 1.27
C PHE A 520 -7.11 -14.14 1.61
N ALA A 521 -7.93 -13.27 1.01
CA ALA A 521 -7.87 -11.83 1.22
C ALA A 521 -8.13 -11.46 2.69
N LEU A 522 -9.15 -12.06 3.32
CA LEU A 522 -9.50 -11.83 4.72
C LEU A 522 -8.39 -12.28 5.68
N LYS A 523 -7.71 -13.37 5.37
CA LYS A 523 -6.63 -13.90 6.21
C LYS A 523 -5.31 -13.14 6.03
N SER A 524 -4.99 -12.78 4.79
CA SER A 524 -3.76 -12.04 4.43
C SER A 524 -3.87 -10.53 4.58
N ASN A 525 -5.09 -10.03 4.79
CA ASN A 525 -5.50 -8.63 4.73
C ASN A 525 -5.34 -7.95 3.35
N TYR A 526 -5.00 -8.71 2.30
CA TYR A 526 -5.14 -8.21 0.93
C TYR A 526 -6.62 -8.03 0.54
N MET A 527 -6.84 -7.48 -0.65
CA MET A 527 -8.15 -7.43 -1.29
C MET A 527 -8.25 -8.49 -2.38
N PRO A 528 -9.43 -9.09 -2.60
CA PRO A 528 -9.65 -9.96 -3.74
C PRO A 528 -9.50 -9.17 -5.05
N PRO A 529 -8.99 -9.80 -6.13
CA PRO A 529 -8.87 -9.14 -7.43
C PRO A 529 -10.19 -9.20 -8.20
N THR A 530 -11.13 -10.07 -7.80
CA THR A 530 -12.40 -10.32 -8.47
C THR A 530 -13.57 -9.64 -7.75
N LYS A 531 -14.55 -9.17 -8.53
CA LYS A 531 -15.83 -8.61 -8.04
C LYS A 531 -16.55 -9.64 -7.17
N SER A 532 -16.60 -10.90 -7.59
CA SER A 532 -17.26 -11.97 -6.82
C SER A 532 -16.60 -12.24 -5.47
N GLY A 533 -15.27 -12.31 -5.41
CA GLY A 533 -14.55 -12.42 -4.13
C GLY A 533 -14.71 -11.17 -3.28
N MET A 534 -14.70 -9.98 -3.90
CA MET A 534 -14.91 -8.71 -3.22
C MET A 534 -16.29 -8.63 -2.56
N LEU A 535 -17.34 -9.16 -3.20
CA LEU A 535 -18.70 -9.21 -2.62
C LEU A 535 -18.72 -9.97 -1.29
N ILE A 536 -18.00 -11.10 -1.18
CA ILE A 536 -17.89 -11.85 0.08
C ILE A 536 -17.03 -11.05 1.08
N TYR A 537 -15.84 -10.63 0.66
CA TYR A 537 -14.88 -9.88 1.49
C TYR A 537 -15.52 -8.64 2.14
N GLN A 538 -16.24 -7.84 1.36
CA GLN A 538 -16.87 -6.60 1.82
C GLN A 538 -17.79 -6.84 3.03
N ASN A 539 -18.48 -7.98 3.07
CA ASN A 539 -19.44 -8.30 4.12
C ASN A 539 -18.80 -8.70 5.46
N TYR A 540 -17.52 -9.05 5.46
CA TYR A 540 -16.75 -9.17 6.71
C TYR A 540 -16.26 -7.80 7.19
N VAL A 541 -15.73 -6.98 6.29
CA VAL A 541 -15.15 -5.68 6.67
C VAL A 541 -16.20 -4.61 6.99
N ASN A 542 -17.43 -4.72 6.47
CA ASN A 542 -18.55 -3.85 6.87
C ASN A 542 -19.31 -4.37 8.11
N GLY A 543 -18.95 -5.55 8.62
CA GLY A 543 -19.52 -6.18 9.80
C GLY A 543 -20.87 -6.89 9.61
N ASN A 544 -21.36 -7.08 8.38
CA ASN A 544 -22.54 -7.92 8.11
C ASN A 544 -22.33 -9.38 8.55
N TYR A 545 -21.08 -9.85 8.49
CA TYR A 545 -20.60 -11.07 9.14
C TYR A 545 -19.44 -10.74 10.09
N ASN A 546 -19.57 -11.08 11.37
CA ASN A 546 -18.55 -10.83 12.40
C ASN A 546 -17.72 -12.08 12.69
N ASN A 547 -16.52 -12.16 12.12
CA ASN A 547 -15.63 -13.31 12.30
C ASN A 547 -15.29 -13.59 13.78
N LYS A 548 -15.24 -12.57 14.64
CA LYS A 548 -14.94 -12.74 16.07
C LYS A 548 -15.96 -13.64 16.79
N GLU A 549 -17.17 -13.74 16.23
CA GLU A 549 -18.27 -14.53 16.78
C GLU A 549 -18.50 -15.85 16.04
N ALA A 550 -17.67 -16.17 15.03
CA ALA A 550 -17.86 -17.31 14.12
C ALA A 550 -17.68 -18.70 14.78
N LYS A 551 -17.34 -18.76 16.08
CA LYS A 551 -17.49 -20.00 16.87
C LYS A 551 -18.95 -20.47 16.93
N ASN A 552 -19.90 -19.54 16.79
CA ASN A 552 -21.31 -19.82 16.60
C ASN A 552 -21.81 -19.04 15.38
N GLN A 553 -22.07 -19.75 14.29
CA GLN A 553 -22.49 -19.19 13.02
C GLN A 553 -23.67 -18.22 13.14
N LYS A 554 -24.68 -18.54 13.97
CA LYS A 554 -25.85 -17.68 14.16
C LYS A 554 -25.52 -16.33 14.80
N ASN A 555 -24.48 -16.30 15.63
CA ASN A 555 -24.04 -15.06 16.27
C ASN A 555 -23.20 -14.20 15.32
N ALA A 556 -22.43 -14.83 14.43
CA ALA A 556 -21.62 -14.13 13.45
C ALA A 556 -22.44 -13.41 12.37
N ILE A 557 -23.60 -13.93 12.01
CA ILE A 557 -24.51 -13.30 11.04
C ILE A 557 -25.19 -12.09 11.68
N LYS A 558 -24.78 -10.87 11.29
CA LYS A 558 -25.35 -9.60 11.79
C LYS A 558 -26.42 -9.02 10.88
N ASN A 559 -26.34 -9.29 9.58
CA ASN A 559 -27.29 -8.82 8.59
C ASN A 559 -27.64 -9.93 7.58
N PRO A 560 -28.56 -10.84 7.94
CA PRO A 560 -28.88 -12.01 7.09
C PRO A 560 -29.35 -11.60 5.69
N THR A 561 -30.18 -10.56 5.58
CA THR A 561 -30.70 -10.08 4.29
C THR A 561 -29.59 -9.62 3.34
N ALA A 562 -28.56 -8.94 3.87
CA ALA A 562 -27.41 -8.55 3.04
C ALA A 562 -26.60 -9.77 2.56
N LEU A 563 -26.39 -10.76 3.44
CA LEU A 563 -25.65 -11.98 3.09
C LEU A 563 -26.42 -12.84 2.07
N ASP A 564 -27.74 -12.97 2.22
CA ASP A 564 -28.62 -13.65 1.26
C ASP A 564 -28.55 -12.97 -0.12
N GLY A 565 -28.53 -11.63 -0.15
CA GLY A 565 -28.38 -10.87 -1.39
C GLY A 565 -27.07 -11.16 -2.12
N VAL A 566 -25.97 -11.37 -1.39
CA VAL A 566 -24.67 -11.78 -1.98
C VAL A 566 -24.76 -13.19 -2.55
N VAL A 567 -25.31 -14.13 -1.79
CA VAL A 567 -25.46 -15.53 -2.21
C VAL A 567 -26.30 -15.64 -3.48
N ASN A 568 -27.41 -14.91 -3.56
CA ASN A 568 -28.27 -14.88 -4.76
C ASN A 568 -27.50 -14.37 -5.98
N LYS A 569 -26.77 -13.25 -5.84
CA LYS A 569 -25.94 -12.71 -6.93
C LYS A 569 -24.87 -13.70 -7.42
N LEU A 570 -24.21 -14.41 -6.51
CA LEU A 570 -23.20 -15.42 -6.85
C LEU A 570 -23.82 -16.61 -7.60
N ASN A 571 -24.95 -17.13 -7.09
CA ASN A 571 -25.70 -18.23 -7.69
C ASN A 571 -26.24 -17.86 -9.08
N GLU A 572 -26.80 -16.66 -9.26
CA GLU A 572 -27.28 -16.15 -10.54
C GLU A 572 -26.14 -16.03 -11.57
N LYS A 573 -25.02 -15.43 -11.16
CA LYS A 573 -23.84 -15.25 -12.01
C LYS A 573 -23.28 -16.58 -12.50
N GLU A 574 -23.11 -17.54 -11.60
CA GLU A 574 -22.54 -18.85 -11.92
C GLU A 574 -23.57 -19.88 -12.41
N LYS A 575 -24.85 -19.49 -12.49
CA LYS A 575 -25.98 -20.37 -12.86
C LYS A 575 -25.99 -21.66 -12.03
N THR A 576 -25.88 -21.50 -10.72
CA THR A 576 -25.75 -22.59 -9.73
C THR A 576 -26.64 -22.32 -8.52
N ASN A 577 -26.73 -23.30 -7.62
CA ASN A 577 -27.34 -23.19 -6.30
C ASN A 577 -26.37 -23.62 -5.19
N LYS A 578 -25.07 -23.73 -5.51
CA LYS A 578 -24.07 -24.25 -4.58
C LYS A 578 -23.75 -23.27 -3.45
N TYR A 579 -23.95 -21.97 -3.62
CA TYR A 579 -23.71 -20.99 -2.57
C TYR A 579 -24.91 -20.91 -1.62
N THR A 580 -24.63 -20.97 -0.33
CA THR A 580 -25.55 -20.69 0.78
C THR A 580 -24.87 -19.74 1.74
N VAL A 581 -25.63 -19.05 2.61
CA VAL A 581 -25.00 -18.19 3.62
C VAL A 581 -24.03 -18.99 4.50
N ASP A 582 -24.42 -20.21 4.89
CA ASP A 582 -23.63 -21.05 5.79
C ASP A 582 -22.32 -21.56 5.18
N ASN A 583 -22.27 -21.83 3.87
CA ASN A 583 -21.04 -22.29 3.24
C ASN A 583 -20.20 -21.16 2.62
N THR A 584 -20.80 -19.98 2.39
CA THR A 584 -20.10 -18.83 1.80
C THR A 584 -19.46 -17.97 2.88
N PHE A 585 -20.15 -17.79 4.02
CA PHE A 585 -19.69 -16.98 5.14
C PHE A 585 -19.32 -17.87 6.32
N THR A 586 -18.07 -18.33 6.34
CA THR A 586 -17.55 -19.22 7.39
C THR A 586 -16.55 -18.48 8.29
N GLY A 587 -16.28 -19.04 9.47
CA GLY A 587 -15.21 -18.55 10.33
C GLY A 587 -13.85 -18.66 9.63
N ILE A 588 -13.13 -17.55 9.52
CA ILE A 588 -11.78 -17.48 8.97
C ILE A 588 -10.81 -17.76 10.11
N TYR A 589 -10.07 -18.88 10.02
CA TYR A 589 -9.12 -19.31 11.03
C TYR A 589 -7.67 -18.96 10.65
N SER A 590 -6.88 -18.56 11.64
CA SER A 590 -5.42 -18.47 11.55
C SER A 590 -4.82 -19.76 12.10
N THR A 591 -4.25 -20.55 11.19
CA THR A 591 -3.64 -21.86 11.48
C THR A 591 -2.46 -21.71 12.44
N SER A 592 -1.57 -20.74 12.22
CA SER A 592 -0.43 -20.50 13.13
C SER A 592 -0.87 -20.03 14.52
N LYS A 593 -1.99 -19.30 14.64
CA LYS A 593 -2.48 -18.77 15.92
C LYS A 593 -3.52 -19.67 16.60
N GLY A 594 -3.96 -20.75 15.96
CA GLY A 594 -4.99 -21.67 16.48
C GLY A 594 -6.30 -20.96 16.87
N SER A 595 -6.64 -19.86 16.21
CA SER A 595 -7.78 -19.01 16.57
C SER A 595 -8.38 -18.32 15.35
N LEU A 596 -9.57 -17.73 15.51
CA LEU A 596 -10.20 -16.91 14.47
C LEU A 596 -9.29 -15.75 14.10
N SER A 597 -9.09 -15.54 12.80
CA SER A 597 -8.28 -14.44 12.27
C SER A 597 -8.85 -13.10 12.73
N SER A 598 -8.00 -12.30 13.37
CA SER A 598 -8.33 -10.93 13.76
C SER A 598 -8.34 -9.97 12.58
N GLN A 599 -7.71 -10.34 11.45
CA GLN A 599 -7.69 -9.55 10.22
C GLN A 599 -9.05 -9.55 9.52
N ALA A 600 -9.77 -10.68 9.58
CA ALA A 600 -11.12 -10.81 9.05
C ALA A 600 -12.15 -10.11 9.98
N SER A 601 -12.02 -8.81 10.20
CA SER A 601 -12.88 -8.07 11.13
C SER A 601 -13.38 -6.73 10.54
N PRO A 602 -14.42 -6.12 11.15
CA PRO A 602 -14.92 -4.85 10.67
C PRO A 602 -13.81 -3.79 10.59
N ASN A 603 -13.68 -3.14 9.43
CA ASN A 603 -12.59 -2.23 9.10
C ASN A 603 -13.11 -1.05 8.26
N ALA A 604 -13.12 0.14 8.85
CA ALA A 604 -13.69 1.31 8.19
C ALA A 604 -12.86 1.78 6.99
N VAL A 605 -11.56 1.48 6.98
CA VAL A 605 -10.67 1.87 5.88
C VAL A 605 -10.99 1.07 4.61
N ASN A 606 -10.98 -0.25 4.70
CA ASN A 606 -11.29 -1.10 3.53
C ASN A 606 -12.77 -1.04 3.15
N SER A 607 -13.70 -0.97 4.12
CA SER A 607 -15.13 -0.81 3.83
C SER A 607 -15.39 0.49 3.06
N GLY A 608 -14.84 1.61 3.53
CA GLY A 608 -14.99 2.91 2.87
C GLY A 608 -14.34 2.95 1.49
N PHE A 609 -13.19 2.29 1.31
CA PHE A 609 -12.56 2.17 0.01
C PHE A 609 -13.44 1.42 -0.99
N ILE A 610 -13.98 0.26 -0.57
CA ILE A 610 -14.81 -0.57 -1.45
C ILE A 610 -16.09 0.14 -1.83
N GLU A 611 -16.80 0.71 -0.85
CA GLU A 611 -18.12 1.31 -1.05
C GLU A 611 -18.09 2.58 -1.90
N LYS A 612 -17.09 3.44 -1.69
CA LYS A 612 -17.01 4.73 -2.39
C LYS A 612 -16.19 4.67 -3.67
N TYR A 613 -15.14 3.85 -3.69
CA TYR A 613 -14.16 3.92 -4.77
C TYR A 613 -14.10 2.65 -5.61
N LEU A 614 -14.29 1.45 -5.07
CA LEU A 614 -14.28 0.21 -5.88
C LEU A 614 -15.66 -0.26 -6.36
N ALA A 615 -16.74 0.40 -5.95
CA ALA A 615 -18.08 0.10 -6.41
C ALA A 615 -18.17 0.20 -7.94
N GLU A 616 -19.11 -0.55 -8.52
CA GLU A 616 -19.38 -0.51 -9.95
C GLU A 616 -19.86 0.90 -10.35
N GLY A 617 -19.22 1.49 -11.37
CA GLY A 617 -19.52 2.86 -11.82
C GLY A 617 -18.89 3.97 -10.98
N ALA A 618 -18.09 3.67 -9.96
CA ALA A 618 -17.36 4.69 -9.21
C ALA A 618 -16.33 5.39 -10.12
N ASP A 619 -16.32 6.73 -10.09
CA ASP A 619 -15.32 7.53 -10.78
C ASP A 619 -14.02 7.51 -9.98
N ARG A 620 -13.03 6.77 -10.49
CA ARG A 620 -11.72 6.58 -9.86
C ARG A 620 -10.62 6.33 -10.88
N ILE A 621 -9.41 6.67 -10.48
CA ILE A 621 -8.18 6.38 -11.21
C ILE A 621 -7.33 5.43 -10.35
N LEU A 622 -7.30 4.15 -10.73
CA LEU A 622 -6.32 3.21 -10.20
C LEU A 622 -5.03 3.33 -11.00
N VAL A 623 -4.00 3.81 -10.33
CA VAL A 623 -2.71 4.15 -10.90
C VAL A 623 -1.81 2.92 -10.90
N THR A 624 -1.23 2.61 -12.04
CA THR A 624 -0.25 1.53 -12.23
C THR A 624 0.86 2.04 -13.15
N SER A 625 1.89 1.21 -13.35
CA SER A 625 2.92 1.48 -14.34
C SER A 625 3.24 0.24 -15.14
N THR A 626 3.56 0.40 -16.42
CA THR A 626 4.06 -0.73 -17.22
C THR A 626 5.28 -1.36 -16.54
N PRO A 627 5.35 -2.69 -16.43
CA PRO A 627 6.51 -3.35 -15.86
C PRO A 627 7.78 -3.03 -16.64
N SER A 628 8.89 -2.88 -15.94
CA SER A 628 10.21 -2.70 -16.54
C SER A 628 11.27 -3.44 -15.74
N PRO A 629 12.29 -4.08 -16.38
CA PRO A 629 13.35 -4.80 -15.68
C PRO A 629 14.06 -3.97 -14.61
N ILE A 630 14.18 -2.65 -14.82
CA ILE A 630 14.80 -1.71 -13.86
C ILE A 630 13.76 -0.92 -13.04
N GLY A 631 12.47 -1.07 -13.29
CA GLY A 631 11.39 -0.29 -12.67
C GLY A 631 11.41 -0.33 -11.14
N ALA A 632 11.53 -1.51 -10.55
CA ALA A 632 11.58 -1.69 -9.10
C ALA A 632 12.83 -1.01 -8.50
N THR A 633 13.97 -1.07 -9.20
CA THR A 633 15.20 -0.40 -8.77
C THR A 633 15.01 1.11 -8.70
N VAL A 634 14.32 1.72 -9.68
CA VAL A 634 14.00 3.15 -9.66
C VAL A 634 13.05 3.48 -8.52
N ARG A 635 11.94 2.74 -8.36
CA ARG A 635 10.95 3.01 -7.31
C ARG A 635 11.52 2.88 -5.89
N ASP A 636 12.28 1.82 -5.62
CA ASP A 636 12.93 1.60 -4.31
C ASP A 636 13.98 2.68 -4.00
N SER A 637 14.64 3.19 -5.06
CA SER A 637 15.63 4.26 -4.93
C SER A 637 14.99 5.60 -4.52
N ILE A 638 13.71 5.85 -4.85
CA ILE A 638 12.98 7.05 -4.40
C ILE A 638 12.85 7.05 -2.87
N ALA A 639 12.34 5.95 -2.30
CA ALA A 639 12.17 5.83 -0.86
C ALA A 639 13.52 5.95 -0.13
N THR A 640 14.57 5.35 -0.69
CA THR A 640 15.92 5.36 -0.09
C THR A 640 16.61 6.72 -0.22
N ALA A 641 16.38 7.47 -1.30
CA ALA A 641 16.93 8.81 -1.49
C ALA A 641 16.26 9.85 -0.60
N ILE A 642 14.98 9.62 -0.26
CA ILE A 642 14.16 10.62 0.41
C ILE A 642 14.03 10.40 1.92
N THR A 643 13.87 9.16 2.40
CA THR A 643 13.37 8.91 3.76
C THR A 643 14.47 8.45 4.74
N GLY A 644 14.55 9.12 5.89
CA GLY A 644 15.38 8.68 7.03
C GLY A 644 16.73 9.39 7.17
N THR A 645 17.59 8.86 8.05
CA THR A 645 18.88 9.46 8.39
C THR A 645 19.84 9.50 7.19
N GLY A 646 20.49 10.64 6.96
CA GLY A 646 21.41 10.81 5.83
C GLY A 646 20.70 10.87 4.47
N THR A 647 19.45 11.31 4.44
CA THR A 647 18.68 11.56 3.22
C THR A 647 18.23 13.03 3.15
N ILE A 648 17.44 13.41 2.14
CA ILE A 648 16.92 14.77 2.03
C ILE A 648 15.97 15.18 3.17
N THR A 649 15.40 14.19 3.87
CA THR A 649 14.58 14.42 5.07
C THR A 649 15.40 14.53 6.35
N ASP A 650 16.71 14.28 6.33
CA ASP A 650 17.58 14.58 7.46
C ASP A 650 17.90 16.08 7.44
N ILE A 651 17.00 16.91 7.98
CA ILE A 651 17.11 18.38 8.05
C ILE A 651 18.44 18.78 8.69
N SER A 652 18.97 18.00 9.64
CA SER A 652 20.28 18.28 10.26
C SER A 652 21.45 18.26 9.27
N LYS A 653 21.33 17.54 8.14
CA LYS A 653 22.38 17.41 7.12
C LYS A 653 22.01 18.01 5.77
N ALA A 654 20.73 18.07 5.46
CA ALA A 654 20.20 18.48 4.17
C ALA A 654 19.29 19.71 4.28
N LYS A 655 19.51 20.60 5.26
CA LYS A 655 18.64 21.74 5.58
C LYS A 655 18.24 22.58 4.36
N ASP A 656 19.20 22.87 3.50
CA ASP A 656 19.04 23.77 2.35
C ASP A 656 18.86 23.03 1.01
N THR A 657 18.91 21.70 1.01
CA THR A 657 18.64 20.87 -0.17
C THR A 657 17.15 20.82 -0.44
N LYS A 658 16.70 21.14 -1.66
CA LYS A 658 15.27 21.13 -2.01
C LYS A 658 14.82 19.75 -2.46
N PHE A 659 13.56 19.39 -2.22
CA PHE A 659 12.99 18.12 -2.70
C PHE A 659 13.09 17.94 -4.21
N SER A 660 13.03 19.04 -4.98
CA SER A 660 13.29 19.03 -6.43
C SER A 660 14.70 18.54 -6.78
N ASP A 661 15.67 18.70 -5.89
CA ASP A 661 17.07 18.37 -6.13
C ASP A 661 17.34 16.86 -6.10
N ILE A 662 16.35 16.01 -5.79
CA ILE A 662 16.55 14.55 -5.85
C ILE A 662 16.85 14.05 -7.27
N LEU A 663 16.45 14.82 -8.29
CA LEU A 663 16.79 14.54 -9.68
C LEU A 663 18.01 15.33 -10.16
N ASN A 664 18.52 16.30 -9.39
CA ASN A 664 19.63 17.15 -9.82
C ASN A 664 20.91 16.33 -10.08
N ALA A 665 21.32 16.25 -11.35
CA ALA A 665 22.47 15.46 -11.79
C ALA A 665 23.82 15.88 -11.19
N GLU A 666 23.94 17.13 -10.71
CA GLU A 666 25.19 17.67 -10.15
C GLU A 666 25.35 17.35 -8.65
N SER A 667 24.26 17.01 -7.97
CA SER A 667 24.27 16.65 -6.55
C SER A 667 24.69 15.20 -6.33
N LYS A 668 25.64 14.98 -5.40
CA LYS A 668 26.25 13.66 -5.16
C LYS A 668 25.86 13.00 -3.84
N VAL A 669 24.92 13.55 -3.08
CA VAL A 669 24.62 13.02 -1.73
C VAL A 669 23.20 12.47 -1.64
N TYR A 670 22.20 13.22 -2.10
CA TYR A 670 20.78 12.89 -1.88
C TYR A 670 20.00 12.69 -3.18
N THR A 671 20.63 12.13 -4.21
CA THR A 671 20.03 12.01 -5.55
C THR A 671 19.57 10.60 -5.85
N LEU A 672 18.45 10.50 -6.55
CA LEU A 672 17.88 9.24 -7.03
C LEU A 672 18.90 8.44 -7.85
N GLN A 673 19.68 9.15 -8.68
CA GLN A 673 20.77 8.61 -9.48
C GLN A 673 21.78 7.79 -8.65
N ASN A 674 22.21 8.29 -7.49
CA ASN A 674 23.17 7.57 -6.67
C ASN A 674 22.67 6.19 -6.23
N TYR A 675 21.39 6.09 -5.89
CA TYR A 675 20.79 4.85 -5.40
C TYR A 675 20.50 3.88 -6.54
N VAL A 676 20.04 4.37 -7.68
CA VAL A 676 19.86 3.55 -8.89
C VAL A 676 21.21 2.95 -9.33
N MET A 677 22.28 3.75 -9.32
CA MET A 677 23.62 3.29 -9.72
C MET A 677 24.23 2.23 -8.78
N LYS A 678 23.67 1.99 -7.59
CA LYS A 678 24.11 0.87 -6.72
C LYS A 678 23.83 -0.50 -7.34
N LYS A 679 22.95 -0.58 -8.33
CA LYS A 679 22.66 -1.81 -9.10
C LYS A 679 23.45 -1.90 -10.40
N ASN A 680 24.30 -0.92 -10.69
CA ASN A 680 25.16 -0.93 -11.87
C ASN A 680 26.26 -1.99 -11.76
N ASN A 681 26.68 -2.58 -12.88
CA ASN A 681 27.69 -3.64 -12.95
C ASN A 681 27.36 -4.86 -12.07
N THR A 682 26.10 -5.30 -12.09
CA THR A 682 25.65 -6.53 -11.43
C THR A 682 25.38 -7.62 -12.46
N ASP A 683 25.16 -8.86 -12.00
CA ASP A 683 24.86 -9.97 -12.92
C ASP A 683 23.56 -9.77 -13.72
N MET A 684 22.63 -8.98 -13.17
CA MET A 684 21.38 -8.62 -13.83
C MET A 684 21.49 -7.35 -14.68
N PHE A 685 22.43 -6.44 -14.37
CA PHE A 685 22.62 -5.19 -15.12
C PHE A 685 24.11 -4.98 -15.42
N SER A 686 24.52 -5.23 -16.67
CA SER A 686 25.92 -5.00 -17.09
C SER A 686 26.28 -3.53 -17.00
N LYS A 687 25.31 -2.65 -17.29
CA LYS A 687 25.43 -1.20 -17.22
C LYS A 687 24.06 -0.57 -16.99
N ILE A 688 24.04 0.52 -16.23
CA ILE A 688 22.92 1.44 -16.11
C ILE A 688 23.38 2.80 -16.65
N ASN A 689 22.72 3.27 -17.70
CA ASN A 689 22.89 4.63 -18.21
C ASN A 689 21.79 5.51 -17.61
N LEU A 690 22.22 6.64 -17.05
CA LEU A 690 21.31 7.66 -16.54
C LEU A 690 21.43 8.90 -17.41
N THR A 691 20.28 9.42 -17.83
CA THR A 691 20.18 10.67 -18.57
C THR A 691 19.16 11.57 -17.90
N HIS A 692 19.31 12.88 -18.13
CA HIS A 692 18.39 13.89 -17.63
C HIS A 692 17.94 14.71 -18.83
N ASN A 693 16.63 14.74 -19.08
CA ASN A 693 16.05 15.51 -20.17
C ASN A 693 16.32 17.01 -19.93
N SER A 694 17.36 17.54 -20.57
CA SER A 694 17.54 18.98 -20.79
C SER A 694 16.91 19.46 -22.10
N LYS A 695 15.94 18.69 -22.65
CA LYS A 695 15.29 18.95 -23.94
C LYS A 695 14.36 20.17 -23.87
N ASN A 696 14.97 21.35 -23.67
CA ASN A 696 14.52 22.68 -24.11
C ASN A 696 15.58 23.78 -23.90
N LYS A 697 16.88 23.48 -23.78
CA LYS A 697 17.91 24.47 -24.15
C LYS A 697 18.08 24.45 -25.68
N LYS A 698 17.08 24.96 -26.41
CA LYS A 698 17.33 25.44 -27.78
C LYS A 698 18.39 26.52 -27.67
N LYS A 699 19.53 26.29 -28.32
CA LYS A 699 20.55 27.31 -28.59
C LYS A 699 19.97 28.46 -29.39
#